data_AF-A0A6B2R1Z3-F1
#
_entry.id   AF-A0A6B2R1Z3-F1
#
_cell.length_a   1.000
_cell.length_b   1.000
_cell.length_c   1.000
_cell.angle_alpha   90.00
_cell.angle_beta   90.00
_cell.angle_gamma   90.00
#
_symmetry.space_group_name_H-M   'P 1'
#
loop_
_entity.id
_entity.type
_entity.pdbx_description
1 polymer ?
#
loop_
_entity_poly.entity_id
_entity_poly.type
_entity_poly.pdbx_seq_one_letter_code
_entity_poly.pdbx_strand_id
1 'polypeptide(L)'
;MFVLFEEDGAFKAAHIMSETEATIQVESSSGKRSKIKRANCLFHFSSPAPDILLAKAQELAQEIDVPFLWEVAPQEEFDLDTLGTEYFGHAPDALEKATLLFRLHESPIYFHRRGKGRYRAAPPEILTAALAAQEKKRLQAEEIAGWADEMIAGRLPASIAELALSLVTRPDKNSQAWKAIETACSRLQKTPEQLLLDLGAWPHALALHQGKFLATHFPKGTGFGPINISAPERDLPLASVEAYSVDDITTTEIDDALSVEALPNGNIRVGVHVAAPGLLVTRDSELDRLARARMSTVYMPGEKIPMQPDSVIETFSLDEGKPVPALSLYVTANPATGEIVSHESKLERIAVRANLRHNMLDEHITDASLADPSVVLPYNEWIRPLWQLALQLNKQREIVRGKPENNNRVEYSFYLDGPADNPDTPVRILPRQRNAPLDRLVAEYMILANSIWGGLLASHGLPGIYRSQQTGRVRMSTHALPHEAIGVAQYAWCTSPLRRYVDLVNQWQLIAAIEHGVSAPLVAPFKPRDADLFAIIGAFEAQYATWNDFQNQMERYWVLRWLRQQQVSETIGHVLKDDLIRLGNAPFVTRLPGLPELSRGQQVALKINDFDELNLELKASYLHSIGSVDESTD
;
A
#
# COMPACT_ATOMS: atom_id res chain seq x y z
N MET A 1 -11.22 74.99 7.44
CA MET A 1 -11.33 74.01 8.56
C MET A 1 -11.27 72.62 7.96
N PHE A 2 -10.60 71.69 8.60
CA PHE A 2 -10.35 70.34 8.10
C PHE A 2 -11.03 69.29 8.98
N VAL A 3 -11.23 68.09 8.45
CA VAL A 3 -11.80 66.95 9.17
C VAL A 3 -10.95 65.70 8.94
N LEU A 4 -10.70 64.95 10.01
CA LEU A 4 -10.16 63.59 9.95
C LEU A 4 -11.32 62.61 10.15
N PHE A 5 -11.45 61.62 9.28
CA PHE A 5 -12.57 60.69 9.22
C PHE A 5 -12.11 59.32 8.77
N GLU A 6 -12.96 58.33 9.00
CA GLU A 6 -12.73 56.95 8.55
C GLU A 6 -13.63 56.60 7.36
N GLU A 7 -13.04 55.98 6.35
CA GLU A 7 -13.74 55.47 5.17
C GLU A 7 -13.10 54.14 4.75
N ASP A 8 -13.92 53.09 4.63
CA ASP A 8 -13.49 51.72 4.27
C ASP A 8 -12.34 51.16 5.13
N GLY A 9 -12.33 51.52 6.43
CA GLY A 9 -11.30 51.07 7.38
C GLY A 9 -10.00 51.86 7.34
N ALA A 10 -9.87 52.86 6.45
CA ALA A 10 -8.72 53.74 6.38
C ALA A 10 -9.02 55.13 6.96
N PHE A 11 -8.01 55.75 7.59
CA PHE A 11 -8.09 57.13 8.06
C PHE A 11 -7.76 58.10 6.92
N LYS A 12 -8.65 59.07 6.70
CA LYS A 12 -8.51 60.11 5.67
C LYS A 12 -8.71 61.48 6.31
N ALA A 13 -8.13 62.50 5.69
CA ALA A 13 -8.26 63.88 6.10
C ALA A 13 -8.60 64.74 4.87
N ALA A 14 -9.46 65.74 5.03
CA ALA A 14 -9.93 66.57 3.92
C ALA A 14 -10.38 67.97 4.38
N HIS A 15 -10.51 68.90 3.43
CA HIS A 15 -11.06 70.24 3.68
C HIS A 15 -12.58 70.21 3.74
N ILE A 16 -13.17 70.88 4.73
CA ILE A 16 -14.62 70.94 4.90
C ILE A 16 -15.18 72.02 4.00
N MET A 17 -16.09 71.65 3.11
CA MET A 17 -16.80 72.58 2.23
C MET A 17 -18.10 73.06 2.84
N SER A 18 -18.93 72.13 3.34
CA SER A 18 -20.21 72.41 3.97
C SER A 18 -20.61 71.29 4.93
N GLU A 19 -21.44 71.62 5.92
CA GLU A 19 -21.87 70.68 6.95
C GLU A 19 -23.38 70.73 7.15
N THR A 20 -23.98 69.55 7.32
CA THR A 20 -25.35 69.38 7.81
C THR A 20 -25.36 68.50 9.05
N GLU A 21 -26.53 68.32 9.67
CA GLU A 21 -26.66 67.43 10.84
C GLU A 21 -26.25 65.98 10.53
N ALA A 22 -26.55 65.48 9.33
CA ALA A 22 -26.28 64.08 8.98
C ALA A 22 -24.96 63.85 8.22
N THR A 23 -24.42 64.87 7.54
CA THR A 23 -23.33 64.69 6.57
C THR A 23 -22.39 65.88 6.49
N ILE A 24 -21.15 65.63 6.06
CA ILE A 24 -20.12 66.64 5.82
C ILE A 24 -19.69 66.52 4.36
N GLN A 25 -19.72 67.62 3.60
CA GLN A 25 -19.13 67.68 2.27
C GLN A 25 -17.66 68.08 2.41
N VAL A 26 -16.78 67.27 1.84
CA VAL A 26 -15.34 67.44 1.97
C VAL A 26 -14.67 67.45 0.60
N GLU A 27 -13.53 68.12 0.50
CA GLU A 27 -12.65 68.14 -0.67
C GLU A 27 -11.28 67.58 -0.26
N SER A 28 -10.86 66.49 -0.89
CA SER A 28 -9.52 65.92 -0.68
C SER A 28 -8.45 66.86 -1.24
N SER A 29 -7.21 66.61 -0.84
CA SER A 29 -6.02 67.27 -1.40
C SER A 29 -5.86 67.13 -2.91
N SER A 30 -6.34 66.02 -3.47
CA SER A 30 -6.43 65.79 -4.93
C SER A 30 -7.56 66.56 -5.63
N GLY A 31 -8.30 67.41 -4.90
CA GLY A 31 -9.44 68.18 -5.42
C GLY A 31 -10.73 67.38 -5.60
N LYS A 32 -10.77 66.11 -5.14
CA LYS A 32 -11.95 65.26 -5.25
C LYS A 32 -12.95 65.60 -4.15
N ARG A 33 -14.18 65.93 -4.54
CA ARG A 33 -15.27 66.20 -3.61
C ARG A 33 -16.03 64.93 -3.26
N SER A 34 -16.29 64.73 -1.99
CA SER A 34 -17.10 63.61 -1.49
C SER A 34 -18.01 64.05 -0.35
N LYS A 35 -19.03 63.23 -0.07
CA LYS A 35 -19.98 63.45 1.01
C LYS A 35 -19.81 62.31 2.01
N ILE A 36 -19.32 62.64 3.22
CA ILE A 36 -19.12 61.67 4.29
C ILE A 36 -20.27 61.77 5.30
N LYS A 37 -20.63 60.64 5.93
CA LYS A 37 -21.59 60.65 7.04
C LYS A 37 -20.94 61.31 8.25
N ARG A 38 -21.67 62.17 8.98
CA ARG A 38 -21.14 62.81 10.20
C ARG A 38 -20.66 61.76 11.23
N ALA A 39 -21.33 60.61 11.27
CA ALA A 39 -20.93 59.46 12.09
C ALA A 39 -19.55 58.86 11.72
N ASN A 40 -18.93 59.20 10.58
CA ASN A 40 -17.57 58.77 10.21
C ASN A 40 -16.49 59.80 10.57
N CYS A 41 -16.89 61.01 10.97
CA CYS A 41 -15.96 62.02 11.45
C CYS A 41 -15.35 61.57 12.78
N LEU A 42 -14.03 61.70 12.89
CA LEU A 42 -13.29 61.46 14.12
C LEU A 42 -13.07 62.77 14.87
N PHE A 43 -12.48 63.78 14.22
CA PHE A 43 -12.37 65.13 14.79
C PHE A 43 -12.12 66.21 13.72
N HIS A 44 -12.36 67.46 14.09
CA HIS A 44 -12.11 68.65 13.27
C HIS A 44 -10.78 69.30 13.67
N PHE A 45 -10.07 69.90 12.72
CA PHE A 45 -8.79 70.58 12.97
C PHE A 45 -8.57 71.78 12.02
N SER A 46 -7.61 72.64 12.34
CA SER A 46 -7.30 73.86 11.57
C SER A 46 -5.90 73.88 10.96
N SER A 47 -4.97 73.06 11.48
CA SER A 47 -3.58 72.94 11.05
C SER A 47 -3.00 71.61 11.57
N PRO A 48 -2.00 70.99 10.91
CA PRO A 48 -1.45 71.30 9.58
C PRO A 48 -2.43 70.97 8.44
N ALA A 49 -2.02 71.10 7.18
CA ALA A 49 -2.86 70.70 6.04
C ALA A 49 -3.10 69.16 6.04
N PRO A 50 -4.24 68.66 5.51
CA PRO A 50 -4.63 67.25 5.58
C PRO A 50 -3.56 66.22 5.18
N ASP A 51 -2.86 66.40 4.06
CA ASP A 51 -1.82 65.45 3.63
C ASP A 51 -0.61 65.47 4.56
N ILE A 52 -0.25 66.66 5.04
CA ILE A 52 0.87 66.84 5.97
C ILE A 52 0.52 66.18 7.31
N LEU A 53 -0.72 66.34 7.77
CA LEU A 53 -1.21 65.70 8.98
C LEU A 53 -1.07 64.17 8.87
N LEU A 54 -1.62 63.56 7.82
CA LEU A 54 -1.62 62.11 7.67
C LEU A 54 -0.20 61.54 7.53
N ALA A 55 0.64 62.14 6.68
CA ALA A 55 2.00 61.68 6.47
C ALA A 55 2.84 61.76 7.76
N LYS A 56 2.81 62.91 8.45
CA LYS A 56 3.54 63.08 9.71
C LYS A 56 3.00 62.21 10.84
N ALA A 57 1.67 62.06 10.93
CA ALA A 57 1.07 61.23 11.96
C ALA A 57 1.45 59.75 11.80
N GLN A 58 1.53 59.24 10.56
CA GLN A 58 1.99 57.88 10.29
C GLN A 58 3.47 57.69 10.65
N GLU A 59 4.31 58.67 10.33
CA GLU A 59 5.74 58.66 10.68
C GLU A 59 5.93 58.66 12.21
N LEU A 60 5.32 59.63 12.91
CA LEU A 60 5.41 59.75 14.36
C LEU A 60 4.76 58.57 15.10
N ALA A 61 3.78 57.89 14.49
CA ALA A 61 3.15 56.74 15.11
C ALA A 61 4.14 55.57 15.28
N GLN A 62 5.16 55.48 14.43
CA GLN A 62 6.21 54.46 14.57
C GLN A 62 7.19 54.75 15.72
N GLU A 63 7.21 55.99 16.23
CA GLU A 63 8.06 56.41 17.36
C GLU A 63 7.41 56.17 18.73
N ILE A 64 6.11 55.87 18.79
CA ILE A 64 5.42 55.61 20.06
C ILE A 64 5.77 54.23 20.62
N ASP A 65 6.25 54.21 21.86
CA ASP A 65 6.38 53.01 22.67
C ASP A 65 4.99 52.47 23.07
N VAL A 66 4.60 51.34 22.46
CA VAL A 66 3.28 50.73 22.63
C VAL A 66 3.06 50.18 24.05
N PRO A 67 4.01 49.42 24.65
CA PRO A 67 3.96 49.09 26.08
C PRO A 67 3.70 50.29 26.98
N PHE A 68 4.47 51.37 26.83
CA PHE A 68 4.27 52.56 27.66
C PHE A 68 2.92 53.23 27.40
N LEU A 69 2.50 53.34 26.13
CA LEU A 69 1.17 53.86 25.77
C LEU A 69 0.04 53.04 26.41
N TRP A 70 0.20 51.72 26.52
CA TRP A 70 -0.77 50.84 27.17
C TRP A 70 -0.77 51.00 28.70
N GLU A 71 0.39 51.21 29.31
CA GLU A 71 0.52 51.44 30.76
C GLU A 71 -0.19 52.71 31.22
N VAL A 72 -0.11 53.79 30.43
CA VAL A 72 -0.77 55.07 30.73
C VAL A 72 -2.23 55.12 30.25
N ALA A 73 -2.68 54.14 29.47
CA ALA A 73 -4.03 54.14 28.92
C ALA A 73 -5.09 53.80 29.99
N PRO A 74 -6.26 54.47 29.97
CA PRO A 74 -7.39 54.08 30.81
C PRO A 74 -7.83 52.63 30.55
N GLN A 75 -8.21 51.92 31.61
CA GLN A 75 -8.68 50.52 31.52
C GLN A 75 -10.13 50.40 31.03
N GLU A 76 -10.89 51.50 31.13
CA GLU A 76 -12.22 51.65 30.53
C GLU A 76 -12.14 52.11 29.07
N GLU A 77 -13.29 52.30 28.43
CA GLU A 77 -13.34 52.87 27.08
C GLU A 77 -12.91 54.34 27.10
N PHE A 78 -11.96 54.72 26.26
CA PHE A 78 -11.43 56.07 26.17
C PHE A 78 -11.43 56.59 24.72
N ASP A 79 -11.37 57.92 24.60
CA ASP A 79 -11.14 58.62 23.33
C ASP A 79 -9.69 59.13 23.21
N LEU A 80 -9.36 59.68 22.04
CA LEU A 80 -8.02 60.17 21.73
C LEU A 80 -7.59 61.35 22.61
N ASP A 81 -8.54 62.20 23.02
CA ASP A 81 -8.30 63.35 23.90
C ASP A 81 -7.85 62.90 25.29
N THR A 82 -8.57 61.91 25.86
CA THR A 82 -8.26 61.32 27.16
C THR A 82 -6.88 60.67 27.14
N LEU A 83 -6.63 59.79 26.16
CA LEU A 83 -5.34 59.10 26.06
C LEU A 83 -4.18 60.07 25.81
N GLY A 84 -4.35 61.06 24.94
CA GLY A 84 -3.29 62.01 24.66
C GLY A 84 -2.93 62.90 25.85
N THR A 85 -3.90 63.21 26.72
CA THR A 85 -3.61 63.92 27.97
C THR A 85 -2.73 63.10 28.89
N GLU A 86 -2.99 61.80 29.02
CA GLU A 86 -2.17 60.89 29.83
C GLU A 86 -0.77 60.66 29.23
N TYR A 87 -0.68 60.51 27.90
CA TYR A 87 0.58 60.20 27.22
C TYR A 87 1.50 61.41 27.03
N PHE A 88 0.97 62.56 26.60
CA PHE A 88 1.76 63.78 26.33
C PHE A 88 1.82 64.73 27.53
N GLY A 89 0.96 64.53 28.55
CA GLY A 89 0.85 65.42 29.72
C GLY A 89 0.10 66.72 29.45
N HIS A 90 -0.50 66.87 28.27
CA HIS A 90 -1.35 68.01 27.89
C HIS A 90 -2.43 67.58 26.89
N ALA A 91 -3.46 68.41 26.71
CA ALA A 91 -4.48 68.16 25.71
C ALA A 91 -3.81 68.02 24.32
N PRO A 92 -4.03 66.90 23.60
CA PRO A 92 -3.29 66.60 22.38
C PRO A 92 -3.75 67.51 21.24
N ASP A 93 -2.79 67.98 20.44
CA ASP A 93 -3.10 68.70 19.21
C ASP A 93 -3.62 67.74 18.10
N ALA A 94 -3.96 68.29 16.94
CA ALA A 94 -4.51 67.49 15.84
C ALA A 94 -3.52 66.43 15.33
N LEU A 95 -2.22 66.74 15.32
CA LEU A 95 -1.17 65.84 14.89
C LEU A 95 -1.00 64.71 15.90
N GLU A 96 -0.89 65.03 17.18
CA GLU A 96 -0.81 64.06 18.28
C GLU A 96 -2.01 63.12 18.33
N LYS A 97 -3.24 63.64 18.15
CA LYS A 97 -4.45 62.81 18.04
C LYS A 97 -4.40 61.85 16.86
N ALA A 98 -3.96 62.33 15.69
CA ALA A 98 -3.82 61.48 14.51
C ALA A 98 -2.72 60.42 14.73
N THR A 99 -1.60 60.79 15.34
CA THR A 99 -0.48 59.91 15.68
C THR A 99 -0.93 58.77 16.60
N LEU A 100 -1.61 59.10 17.70
CA LEU A 100 -2.20 58.11 18.61
C LEU A 100 -3.19 57.20 17.90
N LEU A 101 -4.07 57.77 17.06
CA LEU A 101 -5.05 57.01 16.32
C LEU A 101 -4.40 55.94 15.41
N PHE A 102 -3.34 56.30 14.68
CA PHE A 102 -2.59 55.35 13.86
C PHE A 102 -1.93 54.26 14.73
N ARG A 103 -1.24 54.65 15.81
CA ARG A 103 -0.56 53.69 16.70
C ARG A 103 -1.53 52.69 17.35
N LEU A 104 -2.67 53.17 17.84
CA LEU A 104 -3.72 52.34 18.43
C LEU A 104 -4.28 51.34 17.40
N HIS A 105 -4.53 51.81 16.19
CA HIS A 105 -5.06 50.98 15.11
C HIS A 105 -4.07 49.88 14.66
N GLU A 106 -2.77 50.19 14.66
CA GLU A 106 -1.69 49.26 14.32
C GLU A 106 -1.32 48.32 15.47
N SER A 107 -1.94 48.45 16.65
CA SER A 107 -1.61 47.68 17.87
C SER A 107 -2.82 46.94 18.45
N PRO A 108 -3.52 46.08 17.67
CA PRO A 108 -4.76 45.44 18.11
C PRO A 108 -4.61 44.47 19.29
N ILE A 109 -3.38 44.00 19.57
CA ILE A 109 -3.08 43.17 20.75
C ILE A 109 -3.16 43.99 22.03
N TYR A 110 -2.75 45.26 21.99
CA TYR A 110 -2.73 46.17 23.12
C TYR A 110 -4.04 46.94 23.26
N PHE A 111 -4.71 47.25 22.14
CA PHE A 111 -5.89 48.11 22.13
C PHE A 111 -7.04 47.52 21.32
N HIS A 112 -8.15 47.26 22.00
CA HIS A 112 -9.37 46.78 21.39
C HIS A 112 -10.25 47.95 20.96
N ARG A 113 -10.59 47.98 19.67
CA ARG A 113 -11.49 48.99 19.11
C ARG A 113 -12.93 48.80 19.60
N ARG A 114 -13.55 49.85 20.15
CA ARG A 114 -14.95 49.84 20.65
C ARG A 114 -15.89 50.75 19.88
N GLY A 115 -15.34 51.65 19.08
CA GLY A 115 -16.09 52.52 18.20
C GLY A 115 -15.17 53.29 17.27
N LYS A 116 -15.64 54.42 16.75
CA LYS A 116 -14.84 55.34 15.94
C LYS A 116 -14.09 56.30 16.85
N GLY A 117 -12.77 56.26 16.80
CA GLY A 117 -11.91 57.04 17.70
C GLY A 117 -11.99 56.60 19.16
N ARG A 118 -12.58 55.42 19.43
CA ARG A 118 -12.75 54.87 20.78
C ARG A 118 -12.13 53.49 20.91
N TYR A 119 -11.32 53.35 21.94
CA TYR A 119 -10.52 52.17 22.22
C TYR A 119 -10.62 51.79 23.68
N ARG A 120 -10.20 50.57 23.98
CA ARG A 120 -10.03 50.08 25.33
C ARG A 120 -8.71 49.32 25.40
N ALA A 121 -7.92 49.57 26.43
CA ALA A 121 -6.71 48.80 26.69
C ALA A 121 -7.08 47.31 26.86
N ALA A 122 -6.25 46.42 26.32
CA ALA A 122 -6.39 44.99 26.54
C ALA A 122 -6.19 44.71 28.04
N PRO A 123 -7.08 43.93 28.70
CA PRO A 123 -6.87 43.55 30.09
C PRO A 123 -5.51 42.84 30.27
N PRO A 124 -4.80 43.06 31.41
CA PRO A 124 -3.45 42.52 31.61
C PRO A 124 -3.33 41.02 31.32
N GLU A 125 -4.26 40.20 31.82
CA GLU A 125 -4.26 38.75 31.60
C GLU A 125 -4.40 38.37 30.11
N ILE A 126 -5.26 39.08 29.37
CA ILE A 126 -5.48 38.86 27.94
C ILE A 126 -4.25 39.31 27.15
N LEU A 127 -3.65 40.44 27.51
CA LEU A 127 -2.44 40.96 26.87
C LEU A 127 -1.26 40.00 27.08
N THR A 128 -1.01 39.55 28.31
CA THR A 128 0.06 38.58 28.60
C THR A 128 -0.14 37.27 27.83
N ALA A 129 -1.36 36.74 27.79
CA ALA A 129 -1.66 35.53 27.04
C ALA A 129 -1.48 35.72 25.52
N ALA A 130 -1.89 36.87 24.97
CA ALA A 130 -1.74 37.19 23.55
C ALA A 130 -0.27 37.37 23.14
N LEU A 131 0.52 38.08 23.94
CA LEU A 131 1.96 38.26 23.72
C LEU A 131 2.71 36.92 23.83
N ALA A 132 2.38 36.10 24.84
CA ALA A 132 2.95 34.76 24.96
C ALA A 132 2.59 33.85 23.78
N ALA A 133 1.36 33.93 23.26
CA ALA A 133 0.95 33.19 22.07
C ALA A 133 1.67 33.67 20.80
N GLN A 134 1.86 34.99 20.64
CA GLN A 134 2.60 35.58 19.53
C GLN A 134 4.07 35.15 19.56
N GLU A 135 4.70 35.21 20.73
CA GLU A 135 6.09 34.79 20.92
C GLU A 135 6.27 33.30 20.68
N LYS A 136 5.35 32.47 21.20
CA LYS A 136 5.35 31.02 20.90
C LYS A 136 5.24 30.77 19.39
N LYS A 137 4.37 31.50 18.69
CA LYS A 137 4.22 31.37 17.23
C LYS A 137 5.48 31.82 16.48
N ARG A 138 6.17 32.86 16.95
CA ARG A 138 7.45 33.33 16.41
C ARG A 138 8.52 32.24 16.56
N LEU A 139 8.69 31.69 17.76
CA LEU A 139 9.66 30.61 18.03
C LEU A 139 9.39 29.36 17.19
N GLN A 140 8.12 28.96 17.05
CA GLN A 140 7.74 27.84 16.17
C GLN A 140 8.06 28.13 14.69
N ALA A 141 7.83 29.35 14.21
CA ALA A 141 8.15 29.73 12.84
C ALA A 141 9.67 29.71 12.59
N GLU A 142 10.46 30.16 13.58
CA GLU A 142 11.92 30.12 13.53
C GLU A 142 12.46 28.68 13.55
N GLU A 143 11.88 27.81 14.36
CA GLU A 143 12.24 26.38 14.40
C GLU A 143 11.92 25.69 13.05
N ILE A 144 10.72 25.91 12.50
CA ILE A 144 10.33 25.41 11.18
C ILE A 144 11.28 25.90 10.09
N ALA A 145 11.61 27.20 10.10
CA ALA A 145 12.54 27.79 9.14
C ALA A 145 13.94 27.20 9.28
N GLY A 146 14.44 27.05 10.51
CA GLY A 146 15.73 26.44 10.81
C GLY A 146 15.83 25.01 10.27
N TRP A 147 14.86 24.15 10.54
CA TRP A 147 14.83 22.79 10.00
C TRP A 147 14.76 22.78 8.46
N ALA A 148 13.95 23.65 7.87
CA ALA A 148 13.85 23.76 6.42
C ALA A 148 15.19 24.18 5.79
N ASP A 149 15.86 25.17 6.36
CA ASP A 149 17.16 25.67 5.90
C ASP A 149 18.26 24.61 6.03
N GLU A 150 18.27 23.83 7.12
CA GLU A 150 19.18 22.69 7.28
C GLU A 150 18.97 21.62 6.20
N MET A 151 17.71 21.25 5.92
CA MET A 151 17.37 20.30 4.87
C MET A 151 17.73 20.83 3.47
N ILE A 152 17.50 22.11 3.20
CA ILE A 152 17.92 22.77 1.96
C ILE A 152 19.45 22.74 1.82
N ALA A 153 20.17 22.88 2.93
CA ALA A 153 21.62 22.78 2.99
C ALA A 153 22.16 21.33 2.96
N GLY A 154 21.30 20.32 2.77
CA GLY A 154 21.69 18.92 2.66
C GLY A 154 21.96 18.21 3.98
N ARG A 155 21.47 18.75 5.11
CA ARG A 155 21.58 18.12 6.45
C ARG A 155 20.20 17.72 6.96
N LEU A 156 20.08 16.50 7.48
CA LEU A 156 18.86 16.03 8.13
C LEU A 156 18.85 16.47 9.61
N PRO A 157 17.89 17.31 10.04
CA PRO A 157 17.76 17.63 11.46
C PRO A 157 17.36 16.39 12.27
N ALA A 158 17.95 16.20 13.46
CA ALA A 158 17.70 15.02 14.30
C ALA A 158 16.20 14.81 14.62
N SER A 159 15.48 15.89 14.96
CA SER A 159 14.03 15.85 15.23
C SER A 159 13.20 15.40 14.03
N ILE A 160 13.68 15.69 12.81
CA ILE A 160 13.03 15.24 11.57
C ILE A 160 13.40 13.77 11.30
N ALA A 161 14.65 13.38 11.54
CA ALA A 161 15.12 12.00 11.38
C ALA A 161 14.30 11.00 12.23
N GLU A 162 14.05 11.33 13.50
CA GLU A 162 13.23 10.51 14.41
C GLU A 162 11.80 10.31 13.91
N LEU A 163 11.27 11.28 13.17
CA LEU A 163 9.90 11.28 12.66
C LEU A 163 9.81 10.84 11.20
N ALA A 164 10.93 10.61 10.50
CA ALA A 164 10.99 10.44 9.05
C ALA A 164 10.00 9.39 8.54
N LEU A 165 9.92 8.22 9.19
CA LEU A 165 9.01 7.15 8.79
C LEU A 165 7.53 7.53 8.96
N SER A 166 7.17 8.22 10.04
CA SER A 166 5.80 8.71 10.27
C SER A 166 5.41 9.79 9.26
N LEU A 167 6.36 10.65 8.86
CA LEU A 167 6.15 11.72 7.88
C LEU A 167 5.84 11.17 6.48
N VAL A 168 6.36 10.00 6.10
CA VAL A 168 6.09 9.39 4.78
C VAL A 168 4.98 8.33 4.77
N THR A 169 4.48 7.93 5.95
CA THR A 169 3.42 6.91 6.06
C THR A 169 2.09 7.48 6.56
N ARG A 170 2.13 8.37 7.56
CA ARG A 170 0.95 8.98 8.19
C ARG A 170 1.26 10.45 8.56
N PRO A 171 1.48 11.33 7.56
CA PRO A 171 1.88 12.70 7.83
C PRO A 171 0.80 13.48 8.57
N ASP A 172 1.16 14.06 9.72
CA ASP A 172 0.39 15.15 10.33
C ASP A 172 0.74 16.46 9.63
N LYS A 173 -0.13 16.88 8.70
CA LYS A 173 0.05 18.11 7.92
C LYS A 173 0.07 19.40 8.76
N ASN A 174 -0.38 19.34 10.01
CA ASN A 174 -0.37 20.49 10.91
C ASN A 174 0.91 20.57 11.74
N SER A 175 1.67 19.47 11.83
CA SER A 175 2.90 19.38 12.59
C SER A 175 3.97 20.35 12.06
N GLN A 176 4.85 20.78 12.95
CA GLN A 176 5.96 21.67 12.61
C GLN A 176 6.95 20.97 11.66
N ALA A 177 7.24 19.69 11.92
CA ALA A 177 8.10 18.85 11.08
C ALA A 177 7.58 18.75 9.64
N TRP A 178 6.27 18.54 9.44
CA TRP A 178 5.70 18.49 8.10
C TRP A 178 5.81 19.83 7.36
N LYS A 179 5.53 20.95 8.04
CA LYS A 179 5.65 22.29 7.44
C LYS A 179 7.09 22.61 7.02
N ALA A 180 8.08 22.17 7.80
CA ALA A 180 9.49 22.30 7.45
C ALA A 180 9.83 21.48 6.19
N ILE A 181 9.37 20.23 6.11
CA ILE A 181 9.56 19.37 4.92
C ILE A 181 8.87 19.98 3.71
N GLU A 182 7.62 20.43 3.83
CA GLU A 182 6.88 21.05 2.73
C GLU A 182 7.60 22.28 2.18
N THR A 183 8.15 23.11 3.08
CA THR A 183 8.97 24.28 2.72
C THR A 183 10.22 23.87 1.94
N ALA A 184 10.98 22.89 2.45
CA ALA A 184 12.20 22.40 1.80
C ALA A 184 11.89 21.72 0.45
N CYS A 185 10.87 20.87 0.39
CA CYS A 185 10.39 20.20 -0.81
C CYS A 185 9.98 21.20 -1.89
N SER A 186 9.25 22.25 -1.54
CA SER A 186 8.85 23.30 -2.48
C SER A 186 10.06 24.05 -3.05
N ARG A 187 11.06 24.35 -2.22
CA ARG A 187 12.29 25.02 -2.67
C ARG A 187 13.16 24.13 -3.56
N LEU A 188 13.26 22.84 -3.24
CA LEU A 188 14.11 21.88 -3.95
C LEU A 188 13.40 21.16 -5.10
N GLN A 189 12.09 21.33 -5.26
CA GLN A 189 11.24 20.62 -6.22
C GLN A 189 11.34 19.08 -6.06
N LYS A 190 11.29 18.61 -4.82
CA LYS A 190 11.36 17.19 -4.46
C LYS A 190 10.12 16.74 -3.72
N THR A 191 9.77 15.46 -3.83
CA THR A 191 8.80 14.84 -2.92
C THR A 191 9.40 14.67 -1.52
N PRO A 192 8.58 14.54 -0.46
CA PRO A 192 9.07 14.24 0.88
C PRO A 192 9.95 12.99 0.92
N GLU A 193 9.55 11.92 0.23
CA GLU A 193 10.35 10.70 0.16
C GLU A 193 11.72 10.92 -0.48
N GLN A 194 11.77 11.63 -1.62
CA GLN A 194 13.04 11.91 -2.30
C GLN A 194 13.95 12.78 -1.44
N LEU A 195 13.41 13.82 -0.83
CA LEU A 195 14.17 14.72 0.03
C LEU A 195 14.77 13.94 1.21
N LEU A 196 13.96 13.18 1.95
CA LEU A 196 14.44 12.45 3.12
C LEU A 196 15.43 11.34 2.76
N LEU A 197 15.25 10.67 1.62
CA LEU A 197 16.21 9.69 1.11
C LEU A 197 17.56 10.35 0.77
N ASP A 198 17.54 11.48 0.05
CA ASP A 198 18.76 12.24 -0.30
C ASP A 198 19.51 12.76 0.93
N LEU A 199 18.77 13.07 2.00
CA LEU A 199 19.30 13.52 3.29
C LEU A 199 19.79 12.36 4.18
N GLY A 200 19.66 11.11 3.74
CA GLY A 200 20.15 9.93 4.45
C GLY A 200 19.24 9.43 5.58
N ALA A 201 17.94 9.75 5.56
CA ALA A 201 16.97 9.16 6.50
C ALA A 201 16.88 7.63 6.34
N TRP A 202 17.19 7.12 5.14
CA TRP A 202 17.39 5.72 4.83
C TRP A 202 18.67 5.54 4.01
N PRO A 203 19.35 4.39 4.12
CA PRO A 203 20.56 4.13 3.34
C PRO A 203 20.29 3.98 1.83
N HIS A 204 19.09 3.56 1.43
CA HIS A 204 18.69 3.34 0.03
C HIS A 204 17.17 3.18 -0.10
N ALA A 205 16.66 3.23 -1.34
CA ALA A 205 15.22 3.14 -1.64
C ALA A 205 14.57 1.83 -1.14
N LEU A 206 15.28 0.70 -1.18
CA LEU A 206 14.77 -0.58 -0.66
C LEU A 206 14.37 -0.49 0.83
N ALA A 207 15.20 0.14 1.67
CA ALA A 207 14.92 0.30 3.09
C ALA A 207 13.71 1.20 3.33
N LEU A 208 13.50 2.21 2.48
CA LEU A 208 12.31 3.06 2.53
C LEU A 208 11.04 2.27 2.14
N HIS A 209 11.07 1.52 1.04
CA HIS A 209 9.92 0.71 0.60
C HIS A 209 9.52 -0.33 1.65
N GLN A 210 10.49 -1.10 2.15
CA GLN A 210 10.28 -2.07 3.23
C GLN A 210 9.80 -1.38 4.51
N GLY A 211 10.44 -0.28 4.92
CA GLY A 211 10.06 0.48 6.10
C GLY A 211 8.63 1.00 6.05
N LYS A 212 8.19 1.58 4.91
CA LYS A 212 6.82 2.06 4.71
C LYS A 212 5.81 0.92 4.83
N PHE A 213 6.09 -0.21 4.21
CA PHE A 213 5.23 -1.40 4.28
C PHE A 213 5.11 -1.91 5.72
N LEU A 214 6.25 -2.13 6.40
CA LEU A 214 6.29 -2.63 7.76
C LEU A 214 5.60 -1.67 8.74
N ALA A 215 5.84 -0.37 8.67
CA ALA A 215 5.19 0.60 9.56
C ALA A 215 3.66 0.65 9.36
N THR A 216 3.20 0.47 8.12
CA THR A 216 1.77 0.55 7.79
C THR A 216 1.03 -0.71 8.21
N HIS A 217 1.63 -1.87 7.96
CA HIS A 217 0.96 -3.18 8.01
C HIS A 217 1.43 -4.07 9.15
N PHE A 218 2.65 -3.87 9.63
CA PHE A 218 3.27 -4.61 10.74
C PHE A 218 3.84 -3.65 11.80
N PRO A 219 3.05 -2.70 12.35
CA PRO A 219 3.56 -1.67 13.28
C PRO A 219 4.11 -2.24 14.60
N LYS A 220 3.85 -3.52 14.90
CA LYS A 220 4.37 -4.25 16.06
C LYS A 220 5.47 -5.24 15.70
N GLY A 221 5.97 -5.20 14.46
CA GLY A 221 6.91 -6.18 13.91
C GLY A 221 6.23 -7.37 13.22
N THR A 222 7.04 -8.18 12.54
CA THR A 222 6.63 -9.36 11.76
C THR A 222 6.67 -10.66 12.56
N GLY A 223 7.29 -10.66 13.74
CA GLY A 223 7.32 -11.81 14.65
C GLY A 223 6.00 -11.99 15.41
N PHE A 224 5.73 -13.22 15.84
CA PHE A 224 4.53 -13.55 16.63
C PHE A 224 4.75 -13.54 18.15
N GLY A 225 5.99 -13.36 18.62
CA GLY A 225 6.36 -13.59 20.02
C GLY A 225 6.38 -15.09 20.36
N PRO A 226 6.66 -15.45 21.63
CA PRO A 226 6.68 -16.84 22.06
C PRO A 226 5.25 -17.41 22.09
N ILE A 227 5.00 -18.44 21.27
CA ILE A 227 3.71 -19.14 21.22
C ILE A 227 3.92 -20.56 21.71
N ASN A 228 3.24 -20.91 22.80
CA ASN A 228 3.20 -22.28 23.30
C ASN A 228 2.09 -23.03 22.57
N ILE A 229 2.48 -23.91 21.66
CA ILE A 229 1.56 -24.86 21.05
C ILE A 229 1.51 -26.14 21.89
N SER A 230 0.31 -26.64 22.14
CA SER A 230 0.11 -28.01 22.60
C SER A 230 -0.44 -28.79 21.42
N ALA A 231 0.37 -29.71 20.88
CA ALA A 231 -0.07 -30.53 19.75
C ALA A 231 -1.36 -31.26 20.14
N PRO A 232 -2.41 -31.24 19.29
CA PRO A 232 -3.61 -31.99 19.57
C PRO A 232 -3.27 -33.49 19.54
N GLU A 233 -3.45 -34.19 20.66
CA GLU A 233 -3.36 -35.64 20.72
C GLU A 233 -4.55 -36.25 19.97
N ARG A 234 -4.43 -36.33 18.64
CA ARG A 234 -5.33 -37.11 17.79
C ARG A 234 -4.61 -38.38 17.35
N ASP A 235 -5.19 -39.53 17.65
CA ASP A 235 -4.69 -40.81 17.16
C ASP A 235 -5.08 -41.00 15.69
N LEU A 236 -4.30 -40.37 14.81
CA LEU A 236 -4.48 -40.44 13.36
C LEU A 236 -3.66 -41.61 12.78
N PRO A 237 -4.25 -42.44 11.91
CA PRO A 237 -3.51 -43.55 11.29
C PRO A 237 -2.36 -43.02 10.43
N LEU A 238 -1.27 -43.76 10.34
CA LEU A 238 -0.20 -43.47 9.37
C LEU A 238 -0.57 -44.08 8.02
N ALA A 239 -0.59 -43.27 6.97
CA ALA A 239 -0.88 -43.76 5.62
C ALA A 239 0.27 -44.65 5.11
N SER A 240 -0.08 -45.74 4.43
CA SER A 240 0.88 -46.63 3.78
C SER A 240 1.05 -46.23 2.31
N VAL A 241 1.61 -45.04 2.07
CA VAL A 241 1.84 -44.50 0.73
C VAL A 241 3.24 -43.91 0.60
N GLU A 242 3.77 -43.88 -0.62
CA GLU A 242 4.98 -43.14 -0.94
C GLU A 242 4.60 -41.78 -1.55
N ALA A 243 4.67 -40.73 -0.73
CA ALA A 243 4.31 -39.38 -1.13
C ALA A 243 5.55 -38.52 -1.42
N TYR A 244 5.44 -37.60 -2.38
CA TYR A 244 6.48 -36.64 -2.75
C TYR A 244 5.85 -35.25 -2.88
N SER A 245 6.55 -34.22 -2.38
CA SER A 245 6.19 -32.82 -2.67
C SER A 245 7.05 -32.29 -3.81
N VAL A 246 6.57 -31.28 -4.53
CA VAL A 246 7.34 -30.58 -5.57
C VAL A 246 7.15 -29.10 -5.36
N ASP A 247 8.21 -28.41 -5.00
CA ASP A 247 8.17 -27.01 -4.61
C ASP A 247 9.37 -26.22 -5.16
N ASP A 248 9.33 -24.90 -5.04
CA ASP A 248 10.52 -24.07 -5.26
C ASP A 248 11.54 -24.25 -4.13
N ILE A 249 12.83 -24.01 -4.41
CA ILE A 249 13.94 -24.14 -3.44
C ILE A 249 13.78 -23.27 -2.20
N THR A 250 13.06 -22.15 -2.32
CA THR A 250 12.80 -21.21 -1.22
C THR A 250 11.56 -21.57 -0.39
N THR A 251 10.85 -22.63 -0.76
CA THR A 251 9.63 -23.06 -0.06
C THR A 251 10.00 -23.74 1.27
N THR A 252 9.41 -23.23 2.35
CA THR A 252 9.54 -23.82 3.71
C THR A 252 8.19 -24.13 4.36
N GLU A 253 7.09 -23.72 3.74
CA GLU A 253 5.72 -24.05 4.16
C GLU A 253 5.18 -25.05 3.12
N ILE A 254 5.49 -26.33 3.28
CA ILE A 254 5.11 -27.35 2.30
C ILE A 254 3.68 -27.79 2.61
N ASP A 255 2.74 -27.27 1.81
CA ASP A 255 1.31 -27.50 1.99
C ASP A 255 0.83 -28.82 1.40
N ASP A 256 1.44 -29.29 0.30
CA ASP A 256 0.93 -30.43 -0.46
C ASP A 256 1.99 -31.49 -0.83
N ALA A 257 1.52 -32.71 -1.06
CA ALA A 257 2.31 -33.82 -1.58
C ALA A 257 1.39 -34.77 -2.38
N LEU A 258 1.96 -35.50 -3.34
CA LEU A 258 1.23 -36.49 -4.13
C LEU A 258 1.80 -37.90 -3.94
N SER A 259 0.93 -38.90 -3.94
CA SER A 259 1.30 -40.32 -4.05
C SER A 259 0.60 -40.97 -5.23
N VAL A 260 1.15 -42.05 -5.75
CA VAL A 260 0.48 -42.86 -6.80
C VAL A 260 0.75 -44.34 -6.60
N GLU A 261 -0.29 -45.14 -6.80
CA GLU A 261 -0.26 -46.60 -6.75
C GLU A 261 -0.95 -47.17 -8.00
N ALA A 262 -0.28 -48.08 -8.71
CA ALA A 262 -0.90 -48.81 -9.81
C ALA A 262 -1.77 -49.95 -9.26
N LEU A 263 -3.00 -50.08 -9.78
CA LEU A 263 -3.96 -51.09 -9.36
C LEU A 263 -3.99 -52.27 -10.36
N PRO A 264 -4.34 -53.50 -9.92
CA PRO A 264 -4.33 -54.70 -10.79
C PRO A 264 -5.24 -54.61 -12.03
N ASN A 265 -6.24 -53.74 -12.02
CA ASN A 265 -7.19 -53.55 -13.12
C ASN A 265 -6.75 -52.49 -14.15
N GLY A 266 -5.52 -51.96 -14.03
CA GLY A 266 -4.98 -50.93 -14.93
C GLY A 266 -5.38 -49.50 -14.56
N ASN A 267 -6.18 -49.30 -13.52
CA ASN A 267 -6.39 -47.97 -12.93
C ASN A 267 -5.19 -47.60 -12.04
N ILE A 268 -5.11 -46.33 -11.68
CA ILE A 268 -4.19 -45.84 -10.65
C ILE A 268 -5.00 -45.24 -9.50
N ARG A 269 -4.46 -45.32 -8.29
CA ARG A 269 -4.90 -44.56 -7.12
C ARG A 269 -3.90 -43.44 -6.89
N VAL A 270 -4.36 -42.20 -7.05
CA VAL A 270 -3.58 -41.00 -6.74
C VAL A 270 -4.00 -40.46 -5.38
N GLY A 271 -3.05 -40.18 -4.50
CA GLY A 271 -3.27 -39.42 -3.28
C GLY A 271 -2.85 -37.97 -3.47
N VAL A 272 -3.71 -37.03 -3.08
CA VAL A 272 -3.38 -35.62 -2.86
C VAL A 272 -3.43 -35.36 -1.37
N HIS A 273 -2.29 -35.07 -0.77
CA HIS A 273 -2.11 -34.93 0.67
C HIS A 273 -1.88 -33.47 1.00
N VAL A 274 -2.73 -32.87 1.82
CA VAL A 274 -2.60 -31.46 2.20
C VAL A 274 -2.38 -31.35 3.70
N ALA A 275 -1.37 -30.59 4.14
CA ALA A 275 -1.09 -30.30 5.55
C ALA A 275 -2.39 -29.90 6.30
N ALA A 276 -2.57 -30.36 7.55
CA ALA A 276 -3.81 -30.16 8.30
C ALA A 276 -3.71 -29.19 9.50
N PRO A 277 -3.22 -27.94 9.33
CA PRO A 277 -3.10 -27.00 10.46
C PRO A 277 -4.43 -26.66 11.12
N GLY A 278 -5.56 -26.83 10.42
CA GLY A 278 -6.91 -26.65 10.97
C GLY A 278 -7.25 -27.58 12.14
N LEU A 279 -6.43 -28.59 12.44
CA LEU A 279 -6.55 -29.42 13.65
C LEU A 279 -6.04 -28.71 14.92
N LEU A 280 -5.12 -27.76 14.78
CA LEU A 280 -4.57 -26.96 15.88
C LEU A 280 -5.13 -25.54 15.85
N VAL A 281 -5.14 -24.91 14.68
CA VAL A 281 -5.62 -23.56 14.47
C VAL A 281 -7.13 -23.62 14.29
N THR A 282 -7.90 -23.66 15.38
CA THR A 282 -9.37 -23.74 15.32
C THR A 282 -10.02 -22.36 15.31
N ARG A 283 -11.23 -22.24 14.76
CA ARG A 283 -12.04 -20.99 14.78
C ARG A 283 -12.04 -20.36 16.18
N ASP A 284 -11.81 -19.05 16.23
CA ASP A 284 -11.77 -18.18 17.42
C ASP A 284 -10.63 -18.47 18.42
N SER A 285 -9.70 -19.37 18.09
CA SER A 285 -8.47 -19.58 18.87
C SER A 285 -7.52 -18.38 18.78
N GLU A 286 -6.50 -18.35 19.64
CA GLU A 286 -5.44 -17.34 19.54
C GLU A 286 -4.67 -17.44 18.22
N LEU A 287 -4.36 -18.67 17.78
CA LEU A 287 -3.69 -18.92 16.50
C LEU A 287 -4.55 -18.48 15.31
N ASP A 288 -5.87 -18.70 15.38
CA ASP A 288 -6.80 -18.22 14.36
C ASP A 288 -6.77 -16.69 14.26
N ARG A 289 -6.87 -15.98 15.40
CA ARG A 289 -6.77 -14.51 15.39
C ARG A 289 -5.47 -14.00 14.77
N LEU A 290 -4.35 -14.70 14.96
CA LEU A 290 -3.07 -14.37 14.35
C LEU A 290 -3.07 -14.61 12.84
N ALA A 291 -3.53 -15.79 12.39
CA ALA A 291 -3.63 -16.12 10.96
C ALA A 291 -4.60 -15.19 10.22
N ARG A 292 -5.77 -14.94 10.82
CA ARG A 292 -6.81 -14.03 10.33
C ARG A 292 -6.31 -12.59 10.23
N ALA A 293 -5.44 -12.14 11.13
CA ALA A 293 -4.85 -10.80 11.03
C ALA A 293 -3.94 -10.63 9.81
N ARG A 294 -3.32 -11.72 9.31
CA ARG A 294 -2.41 -11.69 8.15
C ARG A 294 -3.08 -12.09 6.83
N MET A 295 -4.12 -12.92 6.89
CA MET A 295 -4.89 -13.47 5.75
C MET A 295 -4.11 -14.36 4.77
N SER A 296 -2.85 -14.06 4.49
CA SER A 296 -1.93 -14.92 3.75
C SER A 296 -0.47 -14.61 4.09
N THR A 297 0.43 -15.48 3.67
CA THR A 297 1.88 -15.23 3.69
C THR A 297 2.20 -14.15 2.64
N VAL A 298 3.11 -13.23 2.98
CA VAL A 298 3.66 -12.22 2.05
C VAL A 298 4.99 -12.74 1.50
N TYR A 299 5.13 -12.86 0.19
CA TYR A 299 6.33 -13.37 -0.48
C TYR A 299 7.07 -12.27 -1.23
N MET A 300 8.33 -12.05 -0.90
CA MET A 300 9.22 -11.12 -1.61
C MET A 300 10.46 -11.87 -2.10
N PRO A 301 11.19 -11.36 -3.10
CA PRO A 301 12.49 -11.92 -3.44
C PRO A 301 13.39 -12.01 -2.20
N GLY A 302 13.82 -13.23 -1.86
CA GLY A 302 14.72 -13.54 -0.73
C GLY A 302 14.13 -13.51 0.67
N GLU A 303 12.87 -13.11 0.86
CA GLU A 303 12.24 -13.02 2.19
C GLU A 303 10.74 -13.30 2.15
N LYS A 304 10.17 -13.71 3.28
CA LYS A 304 8.73 -13.84 3.45
C LYS A 304 8.28 -13.43 4.84
N ILE A 305 7.01 -13.04 4.95
CA ILE A 305 6.33 -12.82 6.23
C ILE A 305 5.21 -13.86 6.34
N PRO A 306 5.40 -14.95 7.09
CA PRO A 306 4.45 -16.05 7.18
C PRO A 306 3.07 -15.63 7.70
N MET A 307 2.01 -16.28 7.22
CA MET A 307 0.66 -16.14 7.78
C MET A 307 0.58 -16.71 9.19
N GLN A 308 1.28 -17.82 9.42
CA GLN A 308 1.25 -18.61 10.64
C GLN A 308 2.58 -18.50 11.40
N PRO A 309 2.58 -18.71 12.73
CA PRO A 309 3.81 -18.83 13.50
C PRO A 309 4.67 -20.03 13.05
N ASP A 310 5.99 -19.90 13.20
CA ASP A 310 6.94 -20.96 12.85
C ASP A 310 6.62 -22.28 13.57
N SER A 311 6.21 -22.22 14.83
CA SER A 311 5.78 -23.41 15.59
C SER A 311 4.61 -24.16 14.94
N VAL A 312 3.65 -23.46 14.32
CA VAL A 312 2.55 -24.09 13.58
C VAL A 312 3.08 -24.68 12.28
N ILE A 313 3.90 -23.93 11.54
CA ILE A 313 4.48 -24.38 10.27
C ILE A 313 5.31 -25.64 10.49
N GLU A 314 6.24 -25.64 11.43
CA GLU A 314 7.08 -26.80 11.78
C GLU A 314 6.27 -28.02 12.22
N THR A 315 5.06 -27.83 12.78
CA THR A 315 4.20 -28.93 13.22
C THR A 315 3.48 -29.62 12.06
N PHE A 316 3.14 -28.87 11.01
CA PHE A 316 2.22 -29.34 9.95
C PHE A 316 2.83 -29.36 8.55
N SER A 317 3.95 -28.68 8.31
CA SER A 317 4.66 -28.72 7.03
C SER A 317 4.97 -30.17 6.67
N LEU A 318 4.71 -30.54 5.41
CA LEU A 318 4.95 -31.87 4.87
C LEU A 318 6.44 -32.09 4.57
N ASP A 319 7.27 -31.86 5.59
CA ASP A 319 8.72 -32.02 5.52
C ASP A 319 9.11 -33.50 5.40
N GLU A 320 10.20 -33.75 4.66
CA GLU A 320 10.71 -35.07 4.35
C GLU A 320 10.94 -35.92 5.60
N GLY A 321 10.44 -37.16 5.57
CA GLY A 321 10.64 -38.17 6.60
C GLY A 321 9.82 -37.98 7.88
N LYS A 322 9.15 -36.84 8.08
CA LYS A 322 8.37 -36.56 9.28
C LYS A 322 6.89 -36.92 9.08
N PRO A 323 6.31 -37.85 9.86
CA PRO A 323 4.88 -38.08 9.84
C PRO A 323 4.13 -36.89 10.43
N VAL A 324 3.35 -36.18 9.61
CA VAL A 324 2.54 -35.04 10.04
C VAL A 324 1.07 -35.21 9.67
N PRO A 325 0.12 -34.60 10.41
CA PRO A 325 -1.29 -34.66 10.06
C PRO A 325 -1.60 -34.02 8.71
N ALA A 326 -2.35 -34.74 7.88
CA ALA A 326 -2.78 -34.30 6.56
C ALA A 326 -4.26 -34.64 6.32
N LEU A 327 -4.89 -33.78 5.53
CA LEU A 327 -6.14 -34.06 4.86
C LEU A 327 -5.83 -34.64 3.48
N SER A 328 -6.08 -35.93 3.31
CA SER A 328 -5.77 -36.66 2.09
C SER A 328 -7.02 -36.87 1.24
N LEU A 329 -6.88 -36.70 -0.07
CA LEU A 329 -7.85 -37.11 -1.08
C LEU A 329 -7.25 -38.24 -1.92
N TYR A 330 -7.88 -39.41 -1.89
CA TYR A 330 -7.53 -40.53 -2.76
C TYR A 330 -8.50 -40.60 -3.93
N VAL A 331 -7.99 -40.61 -5.15
CA VAL A 331 -8.76 -40.71 -6.39
C VAL A 331 -8.32 -41.95 -7.15
N THR A 332 -9.26 -42.86 -7.41
CA THR A 332 -9.05 -43.97 -8.35
C THR A 332 -9.48 -43.54 -9.73
N ALA A 333 -8.57 -43.55 -10.70
CA ALA A 333 -8.82 -43.07 -12.04
C ALA A 333 -8.19 -43.97 -13.10
N ASN A 334 -8.79 -43.98 -14.28
CA ASN A 334 -8.20 -44.58 -15.47
C ASN A 334 -7.20 -43.59 -16.08
N PRO A 335 -5.88 -43.88 -16.07
CA PRO A 335 -4.87 -42.94 -16.54
C PRO A 335 -4.93 -42.69 -18.06
N ALA A 336 -5.53 -43.60 -18.83
CA ALA A 336 -5.65 -43.46 -20.29
C ALA A 336 -6.81 -42.54 -20.71
N THR A 337 -7.92 -42.53 -19.95
CA THR A 337 -9.12 -41.74 -20.30
C THR A 337 -9.33 -40.52 -19.41
N GLY A 338 -8.67 -40.48 -18.24
CA GLY A 338 -8.92 -39.51 -17.19
C GLY A 338 -10.25 -39.73 -16.45
N GLU A 339 -10.93 -40.86 -16.68
CA GLU A 339 -12.18 -41.17 -15.98
C GLU A 339 -11.90 -41.38 -14.49
N ILE A 340 -12.58 -40.61 -13.64
CA ILE A 340 -12.56 -40.79 -12.19
C ILE A 340 -13.59 -41.85 -11.82
N VAL A 341 -13.13 -42.98 -11.29
CA VAL A 341 -13.97 -44.12 -10.89
C VAL A 341 -14.55 -43.92 -9.49
N SER A 342 -13.72 -43.45 -8.57
CA SER A 342 -14.12 -43.19 -7.19
C SER A 342 -13.14 -42.26 -6.50
N HIS A 343 -13.58 -41.60 -5.44
CA HIS A 343 -12.70 -40.86 -4.56
C HIS A 343 -13.11 -41.01 -3.09
N GLU A 344 -12.14 -40.90 -2.19
CA GLU A 344 -12.35 -40.88 -0.74
C GLU A 344 -11.44 -39.83 -0.09
N SER A 345 -11.88 -39.22 1.02
CA SER A 345 -11.05 -38.29 1.78
C SER A 345 -10.86 -38.77 3.20
N LYS A 346 -9.66 -38.57 3.76
CA LYS A 346 -9.25 -39.07 5.08
C LYS A 346 -8.47 -38.01 5.84
N LEU A 347 -8.61 -38.05 7.16
CA LEU A 347 -7.69 -37.39 8.07
C LEU A 347 -6.71 -38.44 8.60
N GLU A 348 -5.43 -38.25 8.33
CA GLU A 348 -4.39 -39.24 8.62
C GLU A 348 -3.03 -38.55 8.82
N ARG A 349 -1.96 -39.32 9.03
CA ARG A 349 -0.59 -38.83 9.00
C ARG A 349 0.10 -39.26 7.71
N ILE A 350 0.87 -38.35 7.13
CA ILE A 350 1.67 -38.59 5.93
C ILE A 350 3.13 -38.33 6.27
N ALA A 351 4.00 -39.26 5.88
CA ALA A 351 5.44 -39.03 5.85
C ALA A 351 5.85 -38.86 4.39
N VAL A 352 6.28 -37.66 4.02
CA VAL A 352 6.78 -37.41 2.66
C VAL A 352 8.12 -38.11 2.48
N ARG A 353 8.27 -38.88 1.41
CA ARG A 353 9.48 -39.64 1.10
C ARG A 353 10.62 -38.74 0.65
N ALA A 354 10.31 -37.73 -0.17
CA ALA A 354 11.27 -36.70 -0.55
C ALA A 354 10.55 -35.39 -0.90
N ASN A 355 11.12 -34.26 -0.46
CA ASN A 355 10.68 -32.94 -0.91
C ASN A 355 11.47 -32.53 -2.15
N LEU A 356 10.87 -32.69 -3.34
CA LEU A 356 11.52 -32.42 -4.61
C LEU A 356 11.55 -30.92 -4.92
N ARG A 357 12.51 -30.50 -5.76
CA ARG A 357 12.71 -29.09 -6.14
C ARG A 357 12.80 -28.91 -7.64
N HIS A 358 12.08 -27.90 -8.17
CA HIS A 358 12.04 -27.56 -9.59
C HIS A 358 13.43 -27.41 -10.21
N ASN A 359 14.30 -26.64 -9.57
CA ASN A 359 15.65 -26.36 -10.05
C ASN A 359 16.55 -27.61 -10.19
N MET A 360 16.17 -28.74 -9.60
CA MET A 360 16.91 -30.02 -9.70
C MET A 360 16.32 -30.97 -10.75
N LEU A 361 15.06 -30.76 -11.14
CA LEU A 361 14.31 -31.73 -11.94
C LEU A 361 13.86 -31.19 -13.30
N ASP A 362 13.61 -29.89 -13.44
CA ASP A 362 13.03 -29.30 -14.65
C ASP A 362 13.88 -29.55 -15.91
N GLU A 363 15.21 -29.58 -15.79
CA GLU A 363 16.11 -29.90 -16.91
C GLU A 363 15.97 -31.34 -17.40
N HIS A 364 15.62 -32.27 -16.50
CA HIS A 364 15.45 -33.68 -16.80
C HIS A 364 14.02 -34.03 -17.19
N ILE A 365 13.04 -33.29 -16.68
CA ILE A 365 11.60 -33.57 -16.81
C ILE A 365 10.98 -32.58 -17.79
N THR A 366 11.18 -32.89 -19.07
CA THR A 366 10.64 -32.16 -20.22
C THR A 366 9.51 -32.92 -20.90
N ASP A 367 8.67 -32.25 -21.68
CA ASP A 367 7.63 -32.90 -22.49
C ASP A 367 8.21 -34.03 -23.36
N ALA A 368 9.38 -33.80 -23.97
CA ALA A 368 10.07 -34.79 -24.80
C ALA A 368 10.48 -36.04 -23.97
N SER A 369 11.08 -35.82 -22.80
CA SER A 369 11.51 -36.91 -21.92
C SER A 369 10.34 -37.74 -21.36
N LEU A 370 9.20 -37.08 -21.07
CA LEU A 370 7.98 -37.72 -20.59
C LEU A 370 7.22 -38.44 -21.71
N ALA A 371 7.34 -37.97 -22.96
CA ALA A 371 6.75 -38.61 -24.13
C ALA A 371 7.52 -39.86 -24.58
N ASP A 372 8.82 -39.96 -24.29
CA ASP A 372 9.65 -41.12 -24.64
C ASP A 372 9.71 -42.14 -23.48
N PRO A 373 9.09 -43.34 -23.60
CA PRO A 373 9.12 -44.35 -22.54
C PRO A 373 10.50 -44.99 -22.33
N SER A 374 11.44 -44.84 -23.25
CA SER A 374 12.80 -45.41 -23.14
C SER A 374 13.72 -44.59 -22.25
N VAL A 375 13.37 -43.32 -22.00
CA VAL A 375 14.13 -42.42 -21.12
C VAL A 375 13.85 -42.77 -19.66
N VAL A 376 14.89 -43.08 -18.89
CA VAL A 376 14.76 -43.30 -17.44
C VAL A 376 14.77 -41.95 -16.74
N LEU A 377 13.66 -41.58 -16.09
CA LEU A 377 13.53 -40.33 -15.35
C LEU A 377 13.82 -40.54 -13.85
N PRO A 378 14.31 -39.51 -13.14
CA PRO A 378 14.23 -39.48 -11.69
C PRO A 378 12.78 -39.69 -11.24
N TYR A 379 12.55 -40.55 -10.25
CA TYR A 379 11.22 -40.85 -9.71
C TYR A 379 10.21 -41.34 -10.77
N ASN A 380 10.68 -42.05 -11.81
CA ASN A 380 9.89 -42.51 -12.96
C ASN A 380 8.53 -43.14 -12.61
N GLU A 381 8.52 -44.06 -11.64
CA GLU A 381 7.33 -44.79 -11.19
C GLU A 381 6.27 -43.89 -10.56
N TRP A 382 6.68 -42.73 -10.05
CA TRP A 382 5.79 -41.71 -9.51
C TRP A 382 5.35 -40.71 -10.59
N ILE A 383 6.29 -40.20 -11.38
CA ILE A 383 6.04 -39.08 -12.31
C ILE A 383 5.25 -39.51 -13.54
N ARG A 384 5.59 -40.64 -14.18
CA ARG A 384 4.95 -40.99 -15.46
C ARG A 384 3.45 -41.29 -15.33
N PRO A 385 2.99 -42.09 -14.35
CA PRO A 385 1.56 -42.32 -14.17
C PRO A 385 0.81 -41.03 -13.83
N LEU A 386 1.40 -40.18 -12.97
CA LEU A 386 0.81 -38.90 -12.62
C LEU A 386 0.73 -37.94 -13.81
N TRP A 387 1.76 -37.89 -14.65
CA TRP A 387 1.78 -37.08 -15.87
C TRP A 387 0.70 -37.52 -16.85
N GLN A 388 0.58 -38.83 -17.08
CA GLN A 388 -0.40 -39.39 -18.00
C GLN A 388 -1.83 -38.98 -17.62
N LEU A 389 -2.18 -39.11 -16.34
CA LEU A 389 -3.49 -38.69 -15.84
C LEU A 389 -3.65 -37.16 -15.88
N ALA A 390 -2.63 -36.39 -15.51
CA ALA A 390 -2.68 -34.91 -15.57
C ALA A 390 -3.00 -34.40 -16.99
N LEU A 391 -2.44 -35.01 -18.03
CA LEU A 391 -2.78 -34.68 -19.42
C LEU A 391 -4.27 -34.92 -19.73
N GLN A 392 -4.84 -36.01 -19.24
CA GLN A 392 -6.27 -36.30 -19.45
C GLN A 392 -7.18 -35.37 -18.66
N LEU A 393 -6.83 -35.06 -17.40
CA LEU A 393 -7.56 -34.09 -16.57
C LEU A 393 -7.58 -32.71 -17.24
N ASN A 394 -6.42 -32.25 -17.70
CA ASN A 394 -6.30 -30.99 -18.43
C ASN A 394 -7.17 -30.98 -19.69
N LYS A 395 -7.14 -32.05 -20.49
CA LYS A 395 -7.95 -32.20 -21.70
C LYS A 395 -9.45 -32.16 -21.40
N GLN A 396 -9.90 -32.79 -20.32
CA GLN A 396 -11.31 -32.73 -19.89
C GLN A 396 -11.71 -31.30 -19.52
N ARG A 397 -10.86 -30.56 -18.81
CA ARG A 397 -11.10 -29.14 -18.50
C ARG A 397 -11.15 -28.27 -19.75
N GLU A 398 -10.29 -28.54 -20.74
CA GLU A 398 -10.30 -27.85 -22.04
C GLU A 398 -11.61 -28.04 -22.80
N ILE A 399 -12.16 -29.26 -22.77
CA ILE A 399 -13.48 -29.56 -23.34
C ILE A 399 -14.57 -28.73 -22.66
N VAL A 400 -14.57 -28.66 -21.32
CA VAL A 400 -15.53 -27.85 -20.55
C VAL A 400 -15.39 -26.36 -20.87
N ARG A 401 -14.15 -25.86 -20.98
CA ARG A 401 -13.84 -24.47 -21.31
C ARG A 401 -14.18 -24.11 -22.77
N GLY A 402 -14.25 -25.11 -23.65
CA GLY A 402 -14.46 -24.95 -25.10
C GLY A 402 -13.25 -24.40 -25.86
N LYS A 403 -12.09 -24.24 -25.20
CA LYS A 403 -10.85 -23.77 -25.81
C LYS A 403 -9.61 -24.20 -25.00
N PRO A 404 -8.44 -24.31 -25.64
CA PRO A 404 -7.19 -24.58 -24.95
C PRO A 404 -6.85 -23.51 -23.91
N GLU A 405 -6.02 -23.89 -22.93
CA GLU A 405 -5.54 -22.94 -21.94
C GLU A 405 -4.55 -21.98 -22.61
N ASN A 406 -4.80 -20.68 -22.53
CA ASN A 406 -3.87 -19.69 -23.08
C ASN A 406 -2.81 -19.31 -22.04
N ASN A 407 -1.69 -20.04 -22.03
CA ASN A 407 -0.61 -19.88 -21.05
C ASN A 407 0.72 -19.40 -21.65
N ASN A 408 0.69 -18.62 -22.75
CA ASN A 408 1.91 -18.11 -23.41
C ASN A 408 2.68 -17.02 -22.63
N ARG A 409 2.38 -16.81 -21.33
CA ARG A 409 3.11 -15.85 -20.50
C ARG A 409 4.29 -16.53 -19.84
N VAL A 410 5.48 -15.99 -20.07
CA VAL A 410 6.68 -16.31 -19.29
C VAL A 410 6.50 -15.76 -17.87
N GLU A 411 6.65 -16.64 -16.88
CA GLU A 411 6.76 -16.27 -15.48
C GLU A 411 8.25 -16.21 -15.10
N TYR A 412 8.60 -15.65 -13.95
CA TYR A 412 9.99 -15.50 -13.56
C TYR A 412 10.17 -15.86 -12.09
N SER A 413 11.22 -16.62 -11.80
CA SER A 413 11.69 -16.81 -10.43
C SER A 413 12.73 -15.75 -10.08
N PHE A 414 12.66 -15.26 -8.85
CA PHE A 414 13.65 -14.37 -8.27
C PHE A 414 14.48 -15.13 -7.23
N TYR A 415 15.80 -15.09 -7.39
CA TYR A 415 16.74 -15.63 -6.41
C TYR A 415 17.68 -14.52 -5.98
N LEU A 416 17.81 -14.33 -4.66
CA LEU A 416 18.78 -13.44 -4.05
C LEU A 416 19.90 -14.27 -3.45
N ASP A 417 21.13 -14.05 -3.90
CA ASP A 417 22.31 -14.75 -3.41
C ASP A 417 22.94 -13.93 -2.26
N GLY A 418 22.16 -13.69 -1.20
CA GLY A 418 22.54 -12.84 -0.06
C GLY A 418 21.33 -12.26 0.70
N PRO A 419 21.55 -11.32 1.62
CA PRO A 419 20.49 -10.77 2.46
C PRO A 419 19.54 -9.85 1.66
N ALA A 420 18.24 -9.92 1.96
CA ALA A 420 17.18 -9.25 1.20
C ALA A 420 16.99 -7.76 1.55
N ASP A 421 17.73 -7.25 2.55
CA ASP A 421 17.77 -5.85 2.96
C ASP A 421 18.95 -5.08 2.33
N ASN A 422 19.87 -5.78 1.65
CA ASN A 422 21.01 -5.17 0.97
C ASN A 422 20.73 -5.00 -0.53
N PRO A 423 20.69 -3.77 -1.07
CA PRO A 423 20.38 -3.52 -2.48
C PRO A 423 21.46 -4.09 -3.43
N ASP A 424 22.69 -4.31 -2.95
CA ASP A 424 23.80 -4.85 -3.73
C ASP A 424 23.83 -6.38 -3.74
N THR A 425 22.89 -7.04 -3.07
CA THR A 425 22.75 -8.50 -3.14
C THR A 425 22.59 -8.96 -4.59
N PRO A 426 23.41 -9.90 -5.07
CA PRO A 426 23.28 -10.43 -6.42
C PRO A 426 21.90 -11.05 -6.62
N VAL A 427 21.18 -10.58 -7.64
CA VAL A 427 19.87 -11.11 -8.00
C VAL A 427 19.96 -11.90 -9.29
N ARG A 428 19.31 -13.06 -9.34
CA ARG A 428 19.08 -13.84 -10.55
C ARG A 428 17.59 -13.87 -10.84
N ILE A 429 17.23 -13.47 -12.05
CA ILE A 429 15.86 -13.53 -12.56
C ILE A 429 15.87 -14.57 -13.67
N LEU A 430 15.24 -15.71 -13.41
CA LEU A 430 15.21 -16.83 -14.34
C LEU A 430 13.82 -16.99 -14.93
N PRO A 431 13.67 -17.04 -16.27
CA PRO A 431 12.38 -17.31 -16.88
C PRO A 431 11.93 -18.72 -16.50
N ARG A 432 10.71 -18.82 -15.96
CA ARG A 432 9.98 -20.07 -15.81
C ARG A 432 9.04 -20.22 -16.99
N GLN A 433 9.15 -21.35 -17.67
CA GLN A 433 8.14 -21.74 -18.64
C GLN A 433 6.88 -22.15 -17.87
N ARG A 434 5.82 -21.35 -17.99
CA ARG A 434 4.51 -21.74 -17.47
C ARG A 434 4.06 -23.00 -18.21
N ASN A 435 3.54 -23.97 -17.47
CA ASN A 435 3.30 -25.35 -17.92
C ASN A 435 4.57 -26.20 -18.12
N ALA A 436 5.71 -25.85 -17.51
CA ALA A 436 6.76 -26.85 -17.29
C ALA A 436 6.09 -28.14 -16.76
N PRO A 437 6.49 -29.33 -17.22
CA PRO A 437 5.70 -30.54 -16.97
C PRO A 437 5.42 -30.82 -15.49
N LEU A 438 6.35 -30.52 -14.59
CA LEU A 438 6.14 -30.62 -13.15
C LEU A 438 5.11 -29.62 -12.62
N ASP A 439 5.21 -28.34 -13.00
CA ASP A 439 4.23 -27.31 -12.62
C ASP A 439 2.83 -27.69 -13.07
N ARG A 440 2.70 -28.16 -14.32
CA ARG A 440 1.42 -28.61 -14.86
C ARG A 440 0.90 -29.84 -14.12
N LEU A 441 1.76 -30.83 -13.86
CA LEU A 441 1.39 -32.04 -13.13
C LEU A 441 0.79 -31.68 -11.77
N VAL A 442 1.52 -30.91 -10.95
CA VAL A 442 1.05 -30.50 -9.62
C VAL A 442 -0.24 -29.68 -9.71
N ALA A 443 -0.29 -28.70 -10.64
CA ALA A 443 -1.46 -27.85 -10.81
C ALA A 443 -2.74 -28.63 -11.12
N GLU A 444 -2.69 -29.67 -11.97
CA GLU A 444 -3.88 -30.48 -12.28
C GLU A 444 -4.42 -31.22 -11.05
N TYR A 445 -3.54 -31.72 -10.17
CA TYR A 445 -3.97 -32.38 -8.93
C TYR A 445 -4.50 -31.40 -7.88
N MET A 446 -3.92 -30.20 -7.80
CA MET A 446 -4.49 -29.13 -6.95
C MET A 446 -5.85 -28.68 -7.46
N ILE A 447 -6.03 -28.56 -8.78
CA ILE A 447 -7.33 -28.24 -9.36
C ILE A 447 -8.35 -29.35 -9.07
N LEU A 448 -7.95 -30.61 -9.24
CA LEU A 448 -8.77 -31.77 -8.93
C LEU A 448 -9.22 -31.77 -7.47
N ALA A 449 -8.29 -31.60 -6.52
CA ALA A 449 -8.60 -31.58 -5.09
C ALA A 449 -9.54 -30.43 -4.72
N ASN A 450 -9.23 -29.21 -5.17
CA ASN A 450 -10.07 -28.02 -4.94
C ASN A 450 -11.48 -28.16 -5.52
N SER A 451 -11.63 -28.84 -6.66
CA SER A 451 -12.93 -29.12 -7.29
C SER A 451 -13.73 -30.19 -6.53
N ILE A 452 -13.10 -31.32 -6.20
CA ILE A 452 -13.73 -32.43 -5.48
C ILE A 452 -14.15 -31.98 -4.08
N TRP A 453 -13.25 -31.34 -3.33
CA TRP A 453 -13.56 -30.85 -1.99
C TRP A 453 -14.59 -29.72 -1.98
N GLY A 454 -14.55 -28.82 -2.98
CA GLY A 454 -15.63 -27.85 -3.17
C GLY A 454 -16.99 -28.53 -3.39
N GLY A 455 -17.02 -29.66 -4.11
CA GLY A 455 -18.21 -30.49 -4.31
C GLY A 455 -18.65 -31.23 -3.04
N LEU A 456 -17.69 -31.72 -2.25
CA LEU A 456 -17.94 -32.38 -0.97
C LEU A 456 -18.63 -31.44 0.03
N LEU A 457 -18.16 -30.20 0.13
CA LEU A 457 -18.81 -29.18 0.97
C LEU A 457 -20.25 -28.91 0.51
N ALA A 458 -20.43 -28.72 -0.80
CA ALA A 458 -21.74 -28.44 -1.39
C ALA A 458 -22.73 -29.59 -1.18
N SER A 459 -22.30 -30.84 -1.36
CA SER A 459 -23.15 -32.03 -1.19
C SER A 459 -23.57 -32.26 0.26
N HIS A 460 -22.77 -31.82 1.22
CA HIS A 460 -23.10 -31.84 2.65
C HIS A 460 -23.87 -30.60 3.13
N GLY A 461 -24.20 -29.66 2.24
CA GLY A 461 -24.89 -28.41 2.60
C GLY A 461 -24.04 -27.48 3.48
N LEU A 462 -22.71 -27.64 3.45
CA LEU A 462 -21.79 -26.80 4.18
C LEU A 462 -21.37 -25.59 3.34
N PRO A 463 -21.32 -24.39 3.92
CA PRO A 463 -20.73 -23.25 3.24
C PRO A 463 -19.21 -23.42 3.16
N GLY A 464 -18.61 -22.89 2.11
CA GLY A 464 -17.17 -22.78 1.95
C GLY A 464 -16.83 -21.48 1.22
N ILE A 465 -15.56 -21.11 1.14
CA ILE A 465 -15.08 -19.98 0.35
C ILE A 465 -14.68 -20.51 -1.03
N TYR A 466 -15.57 -20.28 -1.99
CA TYR A 466 -15.42 -20.66 -3.39
C TYR A 466 -14.88 -19.49 -4.20
N ARG A 467 -13.99 -19.78 -5.14
CA ARG A 467 -13.54 -18.85 -6.16
C ARG A 467 -14.22 -19.21 -7.48
N SER A 468 -15.15 -18.36 -7.91
CA SER A 468 -15.91 -18.58 -9.14
C SER A 468 -15.52 -17.56 -10.20
N GLN A 469 -15.74 -17.91 -11.46
CA GLN A 469 -15.56 -16.98 -12.57
C GLN A 469 -16.68 -17.15 -13.58
N GLN A 470 -17.41 -16.07 -13.81
CA GLN A 470 -18.50 -16.01 -14.77
C GLN A 470 -18.36 -14.71 -15.55
N THR A 471 -18.55 -14.75 -16.87
CA THR A 471 -18.44 -13.56 -17.74
C THR A 471 -17.09 -12.83 -17.61
N GLY A 472 -16.02 -13.60 -17.40
CA GLY A 472 -14.65 -13.10 -17.26
C GLY A 472 -14.29 -12.48 -15.90
N ARG A 473 -15.25 -12.30 -14.98
CA ARG A 473 -15.00 -11.74 -13.65
C ARG A 473 -14.82 -12.83 -12.61
N VAL A 474 -13.70 -12.78 -11.90
CA VAL A 474 -13.42 -13.66 -10.76
C VAL A 474 -14.02 -13.04 -9.49
N ARG A 475 -14.65 -13.85 -8.64
CA ARG A 475 -15.17 -13.43 -7.35
C ARG A 475 -15.08 -14.56 -6.32
N MET A 476 -14.91 -14.21 -5.06
CA MET A 476 -15.14 -15.14 -3.96
C MET A 476 -16.60 -15.15 -3.51
N SER A 477 -17.10 -16.32 -3.09
CA SER A 477 -18.48 -16.48 -2.62
C SER A 477 -18.61 -17.65 -1.65
N THR A 478 -19.73 -17.70 -0.92
CA THR A 478 -19.97 -18.74 0.09
C THR A 478 -20.60 -20.03 -0.44
N HIS A 479 -20.85 -20.09 -1.76
CA HIS A 479 -21.56 -21.20 -2.40
C HIS A 479 -20.87 -21.62 -3.69
N ALA A 480 -21.04 -22.88 -4.05
CA ALA A 480 -20.48 -23.45 -5.27
C ALA A 480 -21.04 -22.76 -6.54
N LEU A 481 -20.13 -22.28 -7.38
CA LEU A 481 -20.42 -21.70 -8.69
C LEU A 481 -19.31 -22.09 -9.68
N PRO A 482 -19.62 -22.14 -10.99
CA PRO A 482 -18.63 -22.47 -12.01
C PRO A 482 -17.43 -21.53 -12.06
N HIS A 483 -16.28 -22.07 -12.46
CA HIS A 483 -15.11 -21.28 -12.82
C HIS A 483 -14.75 -21.50 -14.29
N GLU A 484 -15.27 -20.64 -15.16
CA GLU A 484 -15.21 -20.79 -16.63
C GLU A 484 -13.78 -20.90 -17.19
N ALA A 485 -12.80 -20.10 -16.73
CA ALA A 485 -11.43 -20.21 -17.26
C ALA A 485 -10.66 -21.44 -16.77
N ILE A 486 -11.01 -22.01 -15.61
CA ILE A 486 -10.43 -23.27 -15.12
C ILE A 486 -11.17 -24.46 -15.73
N GLY A 487 -12.45 -24.31 -16.11
CA GLY A 487 -13.23 -25.40 -16.70
C GLY A 487 -13.75 -26.40 -15.68
N VAL A 488 -14.16 -25.93 -14.49
CA VAL A 488 -14.71 -26.76 -13.41
C VAL A 488 -16.06 -26.23 -12.92
N ALA A 489 -16.95 -27.13 -12.48
CA ALA A 489 -18.29 -26.80 -11.99
C ALA A 489 -18.30 -26.06 -10.65
N GLN A 490 -17.28 -26.30 -9.82
CA GLN A 490 -17.03 -25.57 -8.59
C GLN A 490 -15.53 -25.56 -8.28
N TYR A 491 -15.07 -24.56 -7.54
CA TYR A 491 -13.67 -24.43 -7.17
C TYR A 491 -13.55 -23.73 -5.82
N ALA A 492 -13.09 -24.44 -4.79
CA ALA A 492 -12.80 -23.90 -3.47
C ALA A 492 -11.30 -24.04 -3.21
N TRP A 493 -10.65 -23.00 -2.69
CA TRP A 493 -9.23 -23.08 -2.34
C TRP A 493 -9.07 -23.88 -1.04
N CYS A 494 -8.40 -25.02 -1.11
CA CYS A 494 -8.28 -25.97 -0.01
C CYS A 494 -6.86 -26.60 0.09
N THR A 495 -5.95 -26.22 -0.81
CA THR A 495 -4.65 -26.89 -1.01
C THR A 495 -3.47 -26.07 -0.49
N SER A 496 -3.70 -24.97 0.22
CA SER A 496 -2.63 -24.16 0.82
C SER A 496 -2.95 -23.57 2.20
N PRO A 497 -3.40 -24.38 3.18
CA PRO A 497 -3.87 -23.91 4.48
C PRO A 497 -2.78 -23.32 5.40
N LEU A 498 -1.49 -23.59 5.17
CA LEU A 498 -0.40 -22.96 5.94
C LEU A 498 -0.18 -21.50 5.55
N ARG A 499 -0.48 -21.14 4.29
CA ARG A 499 -0.17 -19.81 3.73
C ARG A 499 -1.37 -19.00 3.24
N ARG A 500 -2.58 -19.57 3.20
CA ARG A 500 -3.82 -18.86 2.85
C ARG A 500 -4.93 -19.15 3.84
N TYR A 501 -5.48 -18.09 4.43
CA TYR A 501 -6.48 -18.18 5.49
C TYR A 501 -7.82 -18.77 4.99
N VAL A 502 -8.19 -18.50 3.73
CA VAL A 502 -9.42 -19.07 3.16
C VAL A 502 -9.32 -20.60 2.96
N ASP A 503 -8.12 -21.13 2.72
CA ASP A 503 -7.87 -22.57 2.67
C ASP A 503 -8.00 -23.20 4.05
N LEU A 504 -7.51 -22.52 5.09
CA LEU A 504 -7.69 -22.92 6.48
C LEU A 504 -9.18 -22.95 6.88
N VAL A 505 -9.94 -21.92 6.49
CA VAL A 505 -11.40 -21.84 6.71
C VAL A 505 -12.12 -23.01 6.03
N ASN A 506 -11.78 -23.29 4.77
CA ASN A 506 -12.33 -24.42 4.04
C ASN A 506 -11.93 -25.75 4.66
N GLN A 507 -10.70 -25.87 5.16
CA GLN A 507 -10.21 -27.08 5.81
C GLN A 507 -11.03 -27.42 7.07
N TRP A 508 -11.43 -26.44 7.88
CA TRP A 508 -12.31 -26.70 9.03
C TRP A 508 -13.66 -27.30 8.62
N GLN A 509 -14.25 -26.79 7.55
CA GLN A 509 -15.50 -27.30 7.00
C GLN A 509 -15.33 -28.71 6.43
N LEU A 510 -14.19 -28.97 5.75
CA LEU A 510 -13.87 -30.28 5.20
C LEU A 510 -13.64 -31.33 6.30
N ILE A 511 -12.92 -30.99 7.37
CA ILE A 511 -12.75 -31.87 8.53
C ILE A 511 -14.12 -32.25 9.09
N ALA A 512 -15.02 -31.27 9.27
CA ALA A 512 -16.38 -31.56 9.74
C ALA A 512 -17.15 -32.48 8.77
N ALA A 513 -17.06 -32.25 7.45
CA ALA A 513 -17.69 -33.08 6.43
C ALA A 513 -17.19 -34.53 6.48
N ILE A 514 -15.89 -34.72 6.63
CA ILE A 514 -15.23 -36.02 6.58
C ILE A 514 -15.47 -36.82 7.87
N GLU A 515 -15.39 -36.17 9.03
CA GLU A 515 -15.56 -36.86 10.33
C GLU A 515 -17.03 -37.17 10.65
N HIS A 516 -17.97 -36.34 10.17
CA HIS A 516 -19.37 -36.42 10.60
C HIS A 516 -20.38 -36.70 9.47
N GLY A 517 -19.95 -36.71 8.21
CA GLY A 517 -20.80 -36.99 7.05
C GLY A 517 -22.10 -36.20 7.09
N VAL A 518 -23.24 -36.89 7.04
CA VAL A 518 -24.59 -36.28 7.07
C VAL A 518 -24.83 -35.39 8.29
N SER A 519 -24.13 -35.62 9.41
CA SER A 519 -24.26 -34.81 10.63
C SER A 519 -23.33 -33.58 10.65
N ALA A 520 -22.49 -33.39 9.62
CA ALA A 520 -21.54 -32.28 9.55
C ALA A 520 -22.18 -30.89 9.72
N PRO A 521 -23.37 -30.57 9.18
CA PRO A 521 -24.01 -29.27 9.40
C PRO A 521 -24.25 -28.92 10.88
N LEU A 522 -24.33 -29.93 11.75
CA LEU A 522 -24.53 -29.73 13.20
C LEU A 522 -23.25 -29.22 13.87
N VAL A 523 -22.09 -29.74 13.48
CA VAL A 523 -20.79 -29.48 14.15
C VAL A 523 -19.89 -28.51 13.40
N ALA A 524 -20.12 -28.31 12.10
CA ALA A 524 -19.27 -27.48 11.27
C ALA A 524 -19.16 -26.04 11.82
N PRO A 525 -17.97 -25.42 11.81
CA PRO A 525 -17.75 -24.14 12.50
C PRO A 525 -18.58 -22.99 11.93
N PHE A 526 -18.77 -22.94 10.62
CA PHE A 526 -19.63 -21.94 9.96
C PHE A 526 -20.92 -22.59 9.46
N LYS A 527 -22.03 -21.86 9.61
CA LYS A 527 -23.35 -22.27 9.14
C LYS A 527 -23.69 -21.59 7.81
N PRO A 528 -24.63 -22.13 7.02
CA PRO A 528 -25.09 -21.45 5.82
C PRO A 528 -25.55 -20.02 6.13
N ARG A 529 -25.11 -19.05 5.31
CA ARG A 529 -25.36 -17.60 5.50
C ARG A 529 -24.73 -16.97 6.76
N ASP A 530 -23.71 -17.59 7.35
CA ASP A 530 -22.93 -16.97 8.42
C ASP A 530 -22.31 -15.63 7.96
N ALA A 531 -22.61 -14.56 8.70
CA ALA A 531 -22.12 -13.21 8.38
C ALA A 531 -20.59 -13.14 8.43
N ASP A 532 -19.95 -13.96 9.26
CA ASP A 532 -18.50 -13.96 9.44
C ASP A 532 -17.77 -14.46 8.17
N LEU A 533 -18.35 -15.40 7.43
CA LEU A 533 -17.78 -15.84 6.14
C LEU A 533 -17.73 -14.70 5.12
N PHE A 534 -18.77 -13.86 5.05
CA PHE A 534 -18.77 -12.70 4.16
C PHE A 534 -17.74 -11.65 4.59
N ALA A 535 -17.59 -11.45 5.91
CA ALA A 535 -16.56 -10.56 6.45
C ALA A 535 -15.15 -11.09 6.13
N ILE A 536 -14.92 -12.40 6.26
CA ILE A 536 -13.65 -13.06 5.91
C ILE A 536 -13.35 -12.87 4.42
N ILE A 537 -14.31 -13.11 3.53
CA ILE A 537 -14.13 -12.91 2.09
C ILE A 537 -13.69 -11.47 1.78
N GLY A 538 -14.42 -10.47 2.30
CA GLY A 538 -14.10 -9.07 2.03
C GLY A 538 -12.74 -8.66 2.60
N ALA A 539 -12.40 -9.13 3.80
CA ALA A 539 -11.11 -8.84 4.43
C ALA A 539 -9.94 -9.54 3.70
N PHE A 540 -10.14 -10.79 3.27
CA PHE A 540 -9.15 -11.52 2.48
C PHE A 540 -8.91 -10.84 1.13
N GLU A 541 -9.96 -10.50 0.36
CA GLU A 541 -9.81 -9.84 -0.94
C GLU A 541 -9.04 -8.50 -0.82
N ALA A 542 -9.37 -7.68 0.19
CA ALA A 542 -8.69 -6.41 0.42
C ALA A 542 -7.22 -6.60 0.85
N GLN A 543 -6.97 -7.50 1.80
CA GLN A 543 -5.64 -7.69 2.36
C GLN A 543 -4.70 -8.38 1.37
N TYR A 544 -5.20 -9.39 0.66
CA TYR A 544 -4.47 -10.12 -0.36
C TYR A 544 -4.11 -9.22 -1.56
N ALA A 545 -4.97 -8.28 -1.93
CA ALA A 545 -4.64 -7.27 -2.95
C ALA A 545 -3.48 -6.38 -2.49
N THR A 546 -3.50 -5.92 -1.24
CA THR A 546 -2.45 -5.08 -0.66
C THR A 546 -1.11 -5.82 -0.60
N TRP A 547 -1.12 -7.11 -0.24
CA TRP A 547 0.09 -7.94 -0.26
C TRP A 547 0.62 -8.06 -1.68
N ASN A 548 -0.21 -8.44 -2.64
CA ASN A 548 0.21 -8.54 -4.04
C ASN A 548 0.80 -7.23 -4.58
N ASP A 549 0.22 -6.08 -4.24
CA ASP A 549 0.75 -4.77 -4.66
C ASP A 549 2.16 -4.54 -4.13
N PHE A 550 2.42 -4.86 -2.86
CA PHE A 550 3.76 -4.74 -2.29
C PHE A 550 4.74 -5.79 -2.85
N GLN A 551 4.31 -7.04 -3.03
CA GLN A 551 5.14 -8.08 -3.65
C GLN A 551 5.57 -7.67 -5.06
N ASN A 552 4.62 -7.17 -5.88
CA ASN A 552 4.90 -6.64 -7.21
C ASN A 552 5.87 -5.45 -7.17
N GLN A 553 5.76 -4.57 -6.16
CA GLN A 553 6.71 -3.46 -5.98
C GLN A 553 8.12 -3.99 -5.70
N MET A 554 8.27 -5.00 -4.83
CA MET A 554 9.57 -5.60 -4.53
C MET A 554 10.15 -6.35 -5.73
N GLU A 555 9.34 -7.11 -6.47
CA GLU A 555 9.78 -7.70 -7.74
C GLU A 555 10.26 -6.63 -8.72
N ARG A 556 9.53 -5.52 -8.88
CA ARG A 556 9.94 -4.39 -9.73
C ARG A 556 11.27 -3.79 -9.26
N TYR A 557 11.44 -3.56 -7.96
CA TYR A 557 12.71 -3.08 -7.39
C TYR A 557 13.87 -3.99 -7.79
N TRP A 558 13.70 -5.30 -7.58
CA TRP A 558 14.73 -6.28 -7.89
C TRP A 558 14.97 -6.45 -9.40
N VAL A 559 13.99 -6.22 -10.27
CA VAL A 559 14.22 -6.13 -11.71
C VAL A 559 15.12 -4.94 -12.06
N LEU A 560 14.89 -3.76 -11.48
CA LEU A 560 15.75 -2.59 -11.74
C LEU A 560 17.20 -2.87 -11.30
N ARG A 561 17.36 -3.48 -10.12
CA ARG A 561 18.67 -3.91 -9.62
C ARG A 561 19.32 -4.96 -10.52
N TRP A 562 18.55 -5.95 -10.98
CA TRP A 562 19.03 -6.97 -11.90
C TRP A 562 19.53 -6.38 -13.22
N LEU A 563 18.74 -5.50 -13.86
CA LEU A 563 19.13 -4.83 -15.11
C LEU A 563 20.44 -4.05 -14.94
N ARG A 564 20.61 -3.38 -13.79
CA ARG A 564 21.84 -2.64 -13.46
C ARG A 564 23.02 -3.59 -13.23
N GLN A 565 22.86 -4.66 -12.45
CA GLN A 565 23.90 -5.66 -12.16
C GLN A 565 24.37 -6.37 -13.43
N GLN A 566 23.45 -6.68 -14.36
CA GLN A 566 23.74 -7.28 -15.66
C GLN A 566 24.24 -6.26 -16.70
N GLN A 567 24.37 -4.98 -16.33
CA GLN A 567 24.82 -3.89 -17.21
C GLN A 567 24.01 -3.80 -18.52
N VAL A 568 22.70 -4.05 -18.44
CA VAL A 568 21.80 -4.02 -19.61
C VAL A 568 21.62 -2.57 -20.05
N SER A 569 22.20 -2.22 -21.19
CA SER A 569 22.05 -0.90 -21.82
C SER A 569 20.96 -0.87 -22.90
N GLU A 570 20.66 -2.02 -23.50
CA GLU A 570 19.63 -2.20 -24.52
C GLU A 570 18.84 -3.49 -24.28
N THR A 571 17.55 -3.47 -24.57
CA THR A 571 16.67 -4.64 -24.41
C THR A 571 15.52 -4.62 -25.42
N ILE A 572 14.81 -5.74 -25.54
CA ILE A 572 13.60 -5.87 -26.35
C ILE A 572 12.38 -5.66 -25.46
N GLY A 573 11.44 -4.84 -25.93
CA GLY A 573 10.11 -4.69 -25.36
C GLY A 573 9.03 -5.24 -26.29
N HIS A 574 7.91 -5.66 -25.72
CA HIS A 574 6.69 -6.02 -26.42
C HIS A 574 5.59 -5.01 -26.10
N VAL A 575 5.00 -4.42 -27.14
CA VAL A 575 3.90 -3.46 -26.98
C VAL A 575 2.67 -4.16 -26.42
N LEU A 576 2.13 -3.66 -25.31
CA LEU A 576 0.90 -4.18 -24.72
C LEU A 576 -0.31 -3.39 -25.21
N LYS A 577 -0.26 -2.07 -25.05
CA LYS A 577 -1.30 -1.12 -25.44
C LYS A 577 -0.75 0.31 -25.34
N ASP A 578 -1.06 1.16 -26.30
CA ASP A 578 -0.62 2.57 -26.30
C ASP A 578 0.93 2.64 -26.12
N ASP A 579 1.42 3.42 -25.17
CA ASP A 579 2.84 3.52 -24.81
C ASP A 579 3.29 2.46 -23.77
N LEU A 580 2.43 1.53 -23.38
CA LEU A 580 2.73 0.50 -22.38
C LEU A 580 3.48 -0.67 -23.01
N ILE A 581 4.69 -0.93 -22.54
CA ILE A 581 5.54 -2.03 -23.01
C ILE A 581 5.89 -2.98 -21.86
N ARG A 582 6.11 -4.25 -22.21
CA ARG A 582 6.66 -5.27 -21.32
C ARG A 582 8.06 -5.64 -21.80
N LEU A 583 9.04 -5.71 -20.91
CA LEU A 583 10.37 -6.20 -21.26
C LEU A 583 10.31 -7.69 -21.63
N GLY A 584 11.07 -8.09 -22.66
CA GLY A 584 11.17 -9.48 -23.09
C GLY A 584 12.08 -10.33 -22.19
N ASN A 585 13.01 -9.71 -21.46
CA ASN A 585 14.02 -10.38 -20.65
C ASN A 585 13.73 -10.35 -19.13
N ALA A 586 12.69 -9.66 -18.68
CA ALA A 586 12.34 -9.53 -17.26
C ALA A 586 10.84 -9.24 -17.08
N PRO A 587 10.24 -9.54 -15.91
CA PRO A 587 8.82 -9.30 -15.63
C PRO A 587 8.49 -7.81 -15.35
N PHE A 588 9.00 -6.90 -16.18
CA PHE A 588 8.79 -5.47 -16.01
C PHE A 588 7.86 -4.90 -17.07
N VAL A 589 6.85 -4.17 -16.62
CA VAL A 589 5.96 -3.40 -17.48
C VAL A 589 6.17 -1.92 -17.17
N THR A 590 6.38 -1.12 -18.21
CA THR A 590 6.61 0.33 -18.06
C THR A 590 5.95 1.08 -19.21
N ARG A 591 5.68 2.37 -18.98
CA ARG A 591 5.32 3.28 -20.06
C ARG A 591 6.58 3.79 -20.73
N LEU A 592 6.52 3.94 -22.04
CA LEU A 592 7.61 4.46 -22.86
C LEU A 592 7.14 5.73 -23.57
N PRO A 593 7.31 6.91 -22.96
CA PRO A 593 6.96 8.17 -23.60
C PRO A 593 7.65 8.32 -24.96
N GLY A 594 6.90 8.75 -25.97
CA GLY A 594 7.42 8.91 -27.33
C GLY A 594 7.47 7.61 -28.15
N LEU A 595 6.87 6.51 -27.66
CA LEU A 595 6.64 5.33 -28.49
C LEU A 595 5.69 5.68 -29.65
N PRO A 596 6.02 5.33 -30.91
CA PRO A 596 5.09 5.48 -32.03
C PRO A 596 3.84 4.60 -31.85
N GLU A 597 2.80 4.87 -32.63
CA GLU A 597 1.60 4.03 -32.60
C GLU A 597 1.92 2.66 -33.22
N LEU A 598 2.02 1.64 -32.37
CA LEU A 598 2.42 0.29 -32.74
C LEU A 598 1.35 -0.73 -32.34
N SER A 599 1.31 -1.84 -33.06
CA SER A 599 0.35 -2.90 -32.80
C SER A 599 0.68 -3.68 -31.53
N ARG A 600 -0.34 -4.18 -30.83
CA ARG A 600 -0.14 -5.04 -29.66
C ARG A 600 0.67 -6.28 -30.04
N GLY A 601 1.71 -6.56 -29.28
CA GLY A 601 2.65 -7.68 -29.48
C GLY A 601 3.88 -7.31 -30.29
N GLN A 602 3.89 -6.16 -30.99
CA GLN A 602 5.03 -5.70 -31.77
C GLN A 602 6.28 -5.59 -30.89
N GLN A 603 7.40 -6.08 -31.40
CA GLN A 603 8.69 -6.02 -30.74
C GLN A 603 9.37 -4.67 -31.04
N VAL A 604 9.99 -4.10 -30.02
CA VAL A 604 10.72 -2.83 -30.12
C VAL A 604 12.05 -2.94 -29.41
N ALA A 605 13.10 -2.39 -30.04
CA ALA A 605 14.39 -2.19 -29.41
C ALA A 605 14.34 -0.95 -28.52
N LEU A 606 14.82 -1.09 -27.29
CA LEU A 606 14.79 -0.05 -26.26
C LEU A 606 16.21 0.21 -25.75
N LYS A 607 16.57 1.47 -25.60
CA LYS A 607 17.76 1.90 -24.85
C LYS A 607 17.38 2.24 -23.43
N ILE A 608 18.06 1.65 -22.46
CA ILE A 608 17.90 1.96 -21.04
C ILE A 608 18.81 3.14 -20.70
N ASN A 609 18.21 4.21 -20.16
CA ASN A 609 18.91 5.45 -19.87
C ASN A 609 19.26 5.57 -18.38
N ASP A 610 18.32 5.23 -17.51
CA ASP A 610 18.43 5.42 -16.07
C ASP A 610 17.37 4.58 -15.31
N PHE A 611 17.57 4.40 -14.00
CA PHE A 611 16.68 3.65 -13.12
C PHE A 611 16.26 4.51 -11.94
N ASP A 612 14.97 4.69 -11.73
CA ASP A 612 14.42 5.34 -10.55
C ASP A 612 13.97 4.27 -9.56
N GLU A 613 14.84 3.95 -8.60
CA GLU A 613 14.56 2.95 -7.57
C GLU A 613 13.52 3.42 -6.54
N LEU A 614 13.31 4.73 -6.40
CA LEU A 614 12.33 5.28 -5.48
C LEU A 614 10.92 5.15 -6.06
N ASN A 615 10.73 5.57 -7.31
CA ASN A 615 9.44 5.48 -8.00
C ASN A 615 9.21 4.12 -8.68
N LEU A 616 10.22 3.24 -8.66
CA LEU A 616 10.23 1.93 -9.33
C LEU A 616 9.99 2.07 -10.84
N GLU A 617 10.63 3.04 -11.47
CA GLU A 617 10.50 3.37 -12.89
C GLU A 617 11.78 3.07 -13.67
N LEU A 618 11.59 2.59 -14.90
CA LEU A 618 12.66 2.40 -15.87
C LEU A 618 12.59 3.54 -16.89
N LYS A 619 13.61 4.40 -16.92
CA LYS A 619 13.72 5.44 -17.94
C LYS A 619 14.39 4.84 -19.17
N ALA A 620 13.61 4.67 -20.24
CA ALA A 620 14.08 4.10 -21.50
C ALA A 620 13.65 4.97 -22.69
N SER A 621 14.32 4.77 -23.82
CA SER A 621 13.98 5.41 -25.10
C SER A 621 13.78 4.35 -26.17
N TYR A 622 12.79 4.59 -27.03
CA TYR A 622 12.58 3.80 -28.25
C TYR A 622 13.77 3.98 -29.20
N LEU A 623 14.27 2.88 -29.76
CA LEU A 623 15.28 2.89 -30.82
C LEU A 623 14.64 2.65 -32.18
N HIS A 624 14.10 1.44 -32.39
CA HIS A 624 13.44 1.04 -33.63
C HIS A 624 12.52 -0.16 -33.37
N SER A 625 11.61 -0.44 -34.30
CA SER A 625 10.77 -1.62 -34.27
C SER A 625 11.54 -2.82 -34.82
N ILE A 626 11.40 -3.97 -34.17
CA ILE A 626 12.04 -5.22 -34.58
C ILE A 626 11.02 -5.99 -35.41
N GLY A 627 11.33 -6.20 -36.69
CA GLY A 627 10.52 -7.00 -37.61
C GLY A 627 9.17 -6.38 -37.99
N SER A 628 9.18 -5.54 -39.01
CA SER A 628 8.28 -5.74 -40.15
C SER A 628 9.16 -6.25 -41.27
N VAL A 629 9.07 -7.54 -41.62
CA VAL A 629 9.58 -7.95 -42.94
C VAL A 629 8.65 -7.25 -43.92
N ASP A 630 9.16 -6.24 -44.61
CA ASP A 630 8.57 -5.79 -45.86
C ASP A 630 8.53 -7.01 -46.79
N GLU A 631 7.34 -7.44 -47.21
CA GLU A 631 7.15 -8.35 -48.35
C GLU A 631 7.55 -7.69 -49.69
N SER A 632 8.66 -6.96 -49.73
CA SER A 632 9.16 -6.35 -50.95
C SER A 632 10.68 -6.24 -50.93
N THR A 633 11.36 -7.33 -51.28
CA THR A 633 12.59 -7.41 -52.10
C THR A 633 13.10 -8.85 -52.10
N ASP A 634 12.58 -9.68 -53.01
CA ASP A 634 13.25 -10.19 -54.23
C ASP A 634 12.44 -11.32 -54.86
#